data_AF-A0A8S1D1M8-F1
#
_entry.id   AF-A0A8S1D1M8-F1
#
_cell.length_a   1.000
_cell.length_b   1.000
_cell.length_c   1.000
_cell.angle_alpha   90.00
_cell.angle_beta   90.00
_cell.angle_gamma   90.00
#
_symmetry.space_group_name_H-M   'P 1'
#
loop_
_entity.id
_entity.type
_entity.pdbx_description
1 polymer ?
#
loop_
_entity_poly.entity_id
_entity_poly.type
_entity_poly.pdbx_seq_one_letter_code
_entity_poly.pdbx_strand_id
1 'polypeptide(L)'
;MDRIAPFILLSALLYGAVGQFEWQRRDAFDEIKSRIEKVNSDNCPISHLGDLYLPEDSVSHLPDIKDININPVFPNRTALLLLHNLALSRAFFYSYTLQSRFIRPAINDTYDPGMMYYFLSTVADVSSNPFINASAIYFAPNSSYSPSYRGFFNKTMPRFAPRTFRADDFNDPIHLQRISTMNTFTVQDLGAIPNNSQSSDYTSDYYRTNEWYRKWLPDVVKNRQDTKVTYDVKIRYANNTNETFSFHGPPGADEDPGPVKWTRPYFDCGRSNKWLVAAVVPIADLYPRHTGFRHIEYPSYTAISVIEMDFDRIDINQCPLGEGNKGPNRFADTARCKKDTTECEPIHGWGYRRGGYQCRCLPGWRLPPNVRRPYLGEIIERATTEQYYHGGFSCERISWIHRLPQHWERVPKWMKDKYLDKFYEYHNSTNGTSSRRSLDHDKMNIDEVLRFIFDVTPKSCKNYHKQELTLNGDIAYGIEEQFGNEARMAVRLANFISGFLQVVDPYEVYSGTRVADFPLSEDQMIAETLSLLMGDSKIWSAGTFWERNKFTNRTLFAPFAYKEKLNTRKFKVEDLARLNGTDEVYLNNEWFRFLKQRWSANFDSLEKINMKIKIRYNETGEYLKKYEVYPNFYRAANLDHGYWTKPYFDCDGKVKKWVVTYAAPFFGWDPLRARLEFKGAVAVTVDLLTLDINQCPGSYYTPNAFKGTHKCDRKSSYCVPILGRGFESGGYKCECLQGFEYPFEDAITYFDGQLVESEFNNIVADTPSKYDMYKCRLSSGHATSAGLALLLAALLVHVLSF
;
A
#
# COMPACT_ATOMS: atom_id res chain seq x y z
N MET A 1 1.71 -12.32 73.45
CA MET A 1 2.06 -12.10 72.03
C MET A 1 1.04 -11.20 71.33
N ASP A 2 0.24 -10.43 72.09
CA ASP A 2 -0.97 -9.75 71.56
C ASP A 2 -0.83 -8.24 71.33
N ARG A 3 0.41 -7.72 71.28
CA ARG A 3 0.67 -6.29 70.99
C ARG A 3 1.38 -6.04 69.64
N ILE A 4 1.72 -7.10 68.91
CA ILE A 4 2.45 -6.99 67.63
C ILE A 4 1.47 -7.02 66.43
N ALA A 5 0.32 -7.68 66.57
CA ALA A 5 -0.70 -7.78 65.51
C ALA A 5 -1.24 -6.42 65.01
N PRO A 6 -1.60 -5.43 65.87
CA PRO A 6 -2.11 -4.16 65.37
C PRO A 6 -1.03 -3.30 64.71
N PHE A 7 0.24 -3.44 65.10
CA PHE A 7 1.36 -2.72 64.48
C PHE A 7 1.72 -3.27 63.10
N ILE A 8 1.65 -4.60 62.91
CA ILE A 8 1.83 -5.21 61.59
C ILE A 8 0.67 -4.82 60.65
N LEU A 9 -0.58 -4.83 61.14
CA LEU A 9 -1.74 -4.41 60.34
C LEU A 9 -1.69 -2.92 59.98
N LEU A 10 -1.24 -2.05 60.90
CA LEU A 10 -1.06 -0.62 60.62
C LEU A 10 0.09 -0.38 59.64
N SER A 11 1.18 -1.16 59.74
CA SER A 11 2.29 -1.08 58.79
C SER A 11 1.90 -1.58 57.38
N ALA A 12 1.03 -2.58 57.29
CA ALA A 12 0.46 -3.07 56.02
C ALA A 12 -0.60 -2.12 55.43
N LEU A 13 -1.26 -1.29 56.25
CA LEU A 13 -2.18 -0.23 55.80
C LEU A 13 -1.44 1.07 55.42
N LEU A 14 -0.29 1.35 56.04
CA LEU A 14 0.56 2.51 55.73
C LEU A 14 1.46 2.27 54.51
N TYR A 15 1.92 1.03 54.30
CA TYR A 15 2.45 0.59 53.02
C TYR A 15 1.27 0.16 52.14
N GLY A 16 0.53 1.14 51.62
CA GLY A 16 -0.37 0.89 50.51
C GLY A 16 0.38 0.07 49.47
N ALA A 17 -0.15 -1.10 49.13
CA ALA A 17 0.37 -1.91 48.04
C ALA A 17 0.14 -1.11 46.74
N VAL A 18 1.06 -0.19 46.45
CA VAL A 18 1.06 0.57 45.20
C VAL A 18 1.25 -0.46 44.11
N GLY A 19 0.24 -0.63 43.26
CA GLY A 19 0.32 -1.58 42.18
C GLY A 19 1.52 -1.22 41.30
N GLN A 20 2.32 -2.21 40.90
CA GLN A 20 3.51 -2.01 40.06
C GLN A 20 3.24 -1.17 38.78
N PHE A 21 1.98 -1.16 38.32
CA PHE A 21 1.50 -0.45 37.13
C PHE A 21 0.39 0.58 37.43
N GLU A 22 0.22 1.02 38.67
CA GLU A 22 -0.84 1.97 39.05
C GLU A 22 -0.71 3.34 38.36
N TRP A 23 0.50 3.72 37.97
CA TRP A 23 0.77 4.94 37.20
C TRP A 23 0.10 4.95 35.81
N GLN A 24 -0.24 3.78 35.30
CA GLN A 24 -0.85 3.58 33.99
C GLN A 24 -2.36 3.86 34.05
N ARG A 25 -2.74 5.12 33.87
CA ARG A 25 -4.16 5.51 33.79
C ARG A 25 -4.82 4.92 32.55
N ARG A 26 -6.10 4.55 32.70
CA ARG A 26 -6.96 4.14 31.59
C ARG A 26 -7.12 5.28 30.60
N ASP A 27 -6.98 4.98 29.32
CA ASP A 27 -7.10 5.94 28.22
C ASP A 27 -8.03 5.42 27.10
N ALA A 28 -8.09 6.16 25.99
CA ALA A 28 -8.93 5.80 24.84
C ALA A 28 -8.52 4.46 24.19
N PHE A 29 -7.24 4.05 24.29
CA PHE A 29 -6.82 2.74 23.79
C PHE A 29 -7.45 1.62 24.59
N ASP A 30 -7.47 1.74 25.92
CA ASP A 30 -8.07 0.72 26.80
C ASP A 30 -9.59 0.62 26.60
N GLU A 31 -10.26 1.75 26.31
CA GLU A 31 -11.68 1.78 25.98
C GLU A 31 -11.98 0.95 24.72
N ILE A 32 -11.25 1.20 23.63
CA ILE A 32 -11.44 0.47 22.36
C ILE A 32 -11.05 -1.00 22.51
N LYS A 33 -9.95 -1.28 23.21
CA LYS A 33 -9.50 -2.65 23.45
C LYS A 33 -10.56 -3.45 24.21
N SER A 34 -11.15 -2.87 25.26
CA SER A 34 -12.23 -3.51 26.00
C SER A 34 -13.47 -3.77 25.13
N ARG A 35 -13.81 -2.88 24.20
CA ARG A 35 -14.92 -3.10 23.25
C ARG A 35 -14.62 -4.23 22.27
N ILE A 36 -13.39 -4.31 21.77
CA ILE A 36 -12.94 -5.36 20.85
C ILE A 36 -13.01 -6.73 21.54
N GLU A 37 -12.47 -6.84 22.76
CA GLU A 37 -12.45 -8.08 23.53
C GLU A 37 -13.85 -8.52 24.02
N LYS A 38 -14.80 -7.58 24.13
CA LYS A 38 -16.18 -7.87 24.52
C LYS A 38 -16.93 -8.68 23.47
N VAL A 39 -16.57 -8.58 22.18
CA VAL A 39 -17.30 -9.24 21.08
C VAL A 39 -16.47 -10.40 20.52
N ASN A 40 -17.08 -11.58 20.45
CA ASN A 40 -16.50 -12.78 19.86
C ASN A 40 -17.51 -13.47 18.91
N SER A 41 -17.08 -14.55 18.24
CA SER A 41 -17.95 -15.30 17.31
C SER A 41 -19.24 -15.82 17.94
N ASP A 42 -19.20 -16.15 19.23
CA ASP A 42 -20.28 -16.86 19.91
C ASP A 42 -21.33 -15.88 20.46
N ASN A 43 -20.90 -14.69 20.87
CA ASN A 43 -21.75 -13.67 21.47
C ASN A 43 -22.27 -12.63 20.46
N CYS A 44 -21.64 -12.51 19.29
CA CYS A 44 -22.00 -11.51 18.29
C CYS A 44 -23.46 -11.57 17.80
N PRO A 45 -24.15 -12.73 17.74
CA PRO A 45 -25.57 -12.76 17.34
C PRO A 45 -26.50 -12.13 18.38
N ILE A 46 -26.07 -12.05 19.65
CA ILE A 46 -26.88 -11.64 20.80
C ILE A 46 -26.49 -10.24 21.29
N SER A 47 -25.27 -9.78 20.98
CA SER A 47 -24.79 -8.45 21.38
C SER A 47 -25.69 -7.31 20.87
N HIS A 48 -25.55 -6.11 21.41
CA HIS A 48 -26.26 -4.94 20.89
C HIS A 48 -25.64 -4.46 19.57
N LEU A 49 -26.43 -3.85 18.67
CA LEU A 49 -25.93 -3.35 17.37
C LEU A 49 -24.74 -2.39 17.54
N GLY A 50 -24.83 -1.46 18.48
CA GLY A 50 -23.76 -0.50 18.76
C GLY A 50 -22.46 -1.12 19.27
N ASP A 51 -22.51 -2.32 19.86
CA ASP A 51 -21.31 -3.05 20.31
C ASP A 51 -20.57 -3.71 19.14
N LEU A 52 -21.21 -3.90 17.99
CA LEU A 52 -20.59 -4.47 16.79
C LEU A 52 -19.81 -3.43 15.97
N TYR A 53 -19.78 -2.17 16.41
CA TYR A 53 -19.12 -1.07 15.71
C TYR A 53 -18.16 -0.34 16.64
N LEU A 54 -17.01 0.04 16.09
CA LEU A 54 -16.12 0.99 16.73
C LEU A 54 -16.42 2.42 16.25
N PRO A 55 -16.03 3.44 17.02
CA PRO A 55 -16.05 4.82 16.57
C PRO A 55 -15.26 5.03 15.26
N GLU A 56 -15.73 5.92 14.39
CA GLU A 56 -15.11 6.20 13.07
C GLU A 56 -13.70 6.78 13.21
N ASP A 57 -13.46 7.57 14.24
CA ASP A 57 -12.16 8.16 14.59
C ASP A 57 -11.14 7.14 15.12
N SER A 58 -11.51 5.86 15.25
CA SER A 58 -10.57 4.77 15.58
C SER A 58 -9.60 4.47 14.44
N VAL A 59 -9.87 4.91 13.21
CA VAL A 59 -8.92 4.82 12.09
C VAL A 59 -8.54 6.23 11.67
N SER A 60 -7.29 6.62 11.89
CA SER A 60 -6.77 7.95 11.54
C SER A 60 -6.05 7.94 10.20
N HIS A 61 -5.99 9.09 9.53
CA HIS A 61 -5.27 9.30 8.25
C HIS A 61 -5.71 8.32 7.15
N LEU A 62 -7.02 8.24 6.93
CA LEU A 62 -7.57 7.49 5.81
C LEU A 62 -7.06 8.08 4.49
N PRO A 63 -6.53 7.26 3.56
CA PRO A 63 -6.09 7.76 2.26
C PRO A 63 -7.24 8.40 1.47
N ASP A 64 -6.99 9.59 0.93
CA ASP A 64 -7.87 10.28 -0.02
C ASP A 64 -7.14 10.46 -1.36
N ILE A 65 -7.83 10.13 -2.45
CA ILE A 65 -7.31 10.23 -3.82
C ILE A 65 -6.87 11.66 -4.20
N LYS A 66 -7.45 12.67 -3.57
CA LYS A 66 -7.06 14.08 -3.76
C LYS A 66 -5.65 14.37 -3.24
N ASP A 67 -5.26 13.70 -2.17
CA ASP A 67 -3.99 13.97 -1.46
C ASP A 67 -2.84 13.07 -1.94
N ILE A 68 -3.12 11.88 -2.50
CA ILE A 68 -2.09 10.88 -2.88
C ILE A 68 -1.02 11.44 -3.82
N ASN A 69 -1.39 12.35 -4.71
CA ASN A 69 -0.47 12.92 -5.70
C ASN A 69 0.24 14.19 -5.21
N ILE A 70 -0.15 14.74 -4.06
CA ILE A 70 0.35 16.01 -3.52
C ILE A 70 1.21 15.75 -2.29
N ASN A 71 0.70 14.95 -1.35
CA ASN A 71 1.35 14.64 -0.10
C ASN A 71 1.89 13.21 -0.13
N PRO A 72 3.08 12.96 0.47
CA PRO A 72 3.60 11.62 0.59
C PRO A 72 2.67 10.77 1.48
N VAL A 73 2.43 9.54 1.04
CA VAL A 73 1.64 8.58 1.80
C VAL A 73 2.54 7.94 2.85
N PHE A 74 2.17 8.05 4.12
CA PHE A 74 2.94 7.44 5.19
C PHE A 74 3.05 5.91 5.01
N PRO A 75 4.20 5.30 5.37
CA PRO A 75 4.40 3.85 5.25
C PRO A 75 3.31 3.02 5.92
N ASN A 76 2.81 3.48 7.07
CA ASN A 76 1.72 2.84 7.82
C ASN A 76 0.32 2.96 7.17
N ARG A 77 0.19 3.70 6.07
CA ARG A 77 -1.05 3.86 5.31
C ARG A 77 -0.99 3.22 3.92
N THR A 78 0.15 2.64 3.55
CA THR A 78 0.31 1.91 2.29
C THR A 78 -0.69 0.76 2.12
N ALA A 79 -0.97 -0.01 3.18
CA ALA A 79 -1.95 -1.10 3.13
C ALA A 79 -3.40 -0.60 2.94
N LEU A 80 -3.77 0.50 3.60
CA LEU A 80 -5.07 1.16 3.40
C LEU A 80 -5.18 1.76 1.99
N LEU A 81 -4.08 2.31 1.48
CA LEU A 81 -4.02 2.82 0.11
C LEU A 81 -4.26 1.71 -0.91
N LEU A 82 -3.67 0.53 -0.70
CA LEU A 82 -3.92 -0.62 -1.55
C LEU A 82 -5.38 -1.08 -1.50
N LEU A 83 -6.01 -1.05 -0.31
CA LEU A 83 -7.44 -1.33 -0.15
C LEU A 83 -8.30 -0.38 -1.00
N HIS A 84 -7.98 0.92 -0.92
CA HIS A 84 -8.61 1.98 -1.70
C HIS A 84 -8.45 1.75 -3.22
N ASN A 85 -7.22 1.54 -3.69
CA ASN A 85 -6.92 1.37 -5.11
C ASN A 85 -7.56 0.11 -5.69
N LEU A 86 -7.59 -0.99 -4.92
CA LEU A 86 -8.22 -2.23 -5.36
C LEU A 86 -9.74 -2.08 -5.47
N ALA A 87 -10.39 -1.49 -4.46
CA ALA A 87 -11.84 -1.28 -4.48
C ALA A 87 -12.25 -0.42 -5.69
N LEU A 88 -11.46 0.62 -5.98
CA LEU A 88 -11.63 1.51 -7.12
C LEU A 88 -11.39 0.81 -8.46
N SER A 89 -10.31 0.02 -8.56
CA SER A 89 -10.01 -0.80 -9.74
C SER A 89 -11.15 -1.74 -10.09
N ARG A 90 -11.72 -2.43 -9.10
CA ARG A 90 -12.86 -3.34 -9.32
C ARG A 90 -14.11 -2.59 -9.76
N ALA A 91 -14.39 -1.45 -9.15
CA ALA A 91 -15.54 -0.64 -9.55
C ALA A 91 -15.43 -0.16 -11.01
N PHE A 92 -14.24 0.27 -11.44
CA PHE A 92 -13.99 0.63 -12.83
C PHE A 92 -14.15 -0.54 -13.79
N PHE A 93 -13.58 -1.71 -13.44
CA PHE A 93 -13.72 -2.92 -14.25
C PHE A 93 -15.19 -3.27 -14.48
N TYR A 94 -15.97 -3.42 -13.42
CA TYR A 94 -17.38 -3.81 -13.56
C TYR A 94 -18.20 -2.74 -14.26
N SER A 95 -17.96 -1.45 -13.99
CA SER A 95 -18.67 -0.38 -14.69
C SER A 95 -18.41 -0.41 -16.20
N TYR A 96 -17.16 -0.69 -16.62
CA TYR A 96 -16.80 -0.84 -18.02
C TYR A 96 -17.46 -2.08 -18.65
N THR A 97 -17.27 -3.26 -18.07
CA THR A 97 -17.69 -4.53 -18.70
C THR A 97 -19.21 -4.67 -18.75
N LEU A 98 -19.93 -4.14 -17.76
CA LEU A 98 -21.40 -4.13 -17.76
C LEU A 98 -21.99 -3.25 -18.88
N GLN A 99 -21.24 -2.26 -19.34
CA GLN A 99 -21.61 -1.35 -20.43
C GLN A 99 -20.95 -1.72 -21.78
N SER A 100 -20.05 -2.71 -21.85
CA SER A 100 -19.31 -3.03 -23.09
C SER A 100 -20.22 -3.58 -24.21
N ARG A 101 -21.42 -4.04 -23.90
CA ARG A 101 -22.44 -4.45 -24.89
C ARG A 101 -22.85 -3.35 -25.88
N PHE A 102 -22.61 -2.08 -25.55
CA PHE A 102 -22.87 -0.97 -26.48
C PHE A 102 -21.79 -0.84 -27.57
N ILE A 103 -20.63 -1.48 -27.38
CA ILE A 103 -19.52 -1.57 -28.34
C ILE A 103 -19.83 -2.63 -29.40
N ARG A 104 -20.23 -3.84 -28.96
CA ARG A 104 -20.58 -4.96 -29.83
C ARG A 104 -22.06 -5.30 -29.66
N PRO A 105 -22.95 -5.01 -30.63
CA PRO A 105 -24.36 -5.35 -30.49
C PRO A 105 -24.51 -6.86 -30.26
N ALA A 106 -25.21 -7.23 -29.18
CA ALA A 106 -25.51 -8.61 -28.86
C ALA A 106 -26.48 -9.16 -29.91
N ILE A 107 -25.98 -9.95 -30.85
CA ILE A 107 -26.84 -10.58 -31.87
C ILE A 107 -27.51 -11.83 -31.27
N ASN A 108 -26.87 -12.56 -30.33
CA ASN A 108 -27.41 -13.79 -29.72
C ASN A 108 -27.03 -14.09 -28.24
N ASP A 109 -26.01 -13.45 -27.64
CA ASP A 109 -25.54 -13.73 -26.27
C ASP A 109 -25.19 -12.44 -25.50
N THR A 110 -25.30 -12.45 -24.17
CA THR A 110 -24.82 -11.36 -23.30
C THR A 110 -23.30 -11.44 -23.14
N TYR A 111 -22.57 -10.36 -23.42
CA TYR A 111 -21.14 -10.20 -23.13
C TYR A 111 -20.82 -10.04 -21.63
N ASP A 112 -21.82 -10.24 -20.76
CA ASP A 112 -21.70 -10.07 -19.32
C ASP A 112 -20.79 -11.14 -18.68
N PRO A 113 -20.08 -10.82 -17.58
CA PRO A 113 -19.33 -11.80 -16.84
C PRO A 113 -20.26 -12.89 -16.27
N GLY A 114 -19.84 -14.14 -16.41
CA GLY A 114 -20.51 -15.26 -15.76
C GLY A 114 -20.31 -15.26 -14.24
N MET A 115 -21.08 -16.07 -13.53
CA MET A 115 -21.08 -16.11 -12.08
C MET A 115 -19.73 -16.58 -11.50
N MET A 116 -19.03 -17.50 -12.18
CA MET A 116 -17.72 -17.97 -11.71
C MET A 116 -16.65 -16.89 -11.86
N TYR A 117 -16.76 -16.04 -12.89
CA TYR A 117 -15.93 -14.83 -13.03
C TYR A 117 -15.97 -13.98 -11.75
N TYR A 118 -17.16 -13.67 -11.24
CA TYR A 118 -17.31 -12.86 -10.03
C TYR A 118 -16.66 -13.52 -8.80
N PHE A 119 -16.88 -14.82 -8.61
CA PHE A 119 -16.27 -15.54 -7.49
C PHE A 119 -14.75 -15.52 -7.56
N LEU A 120 -14.16 -15.92 -8.70
CA LEU A 120 -12.71 -15.97 -8.86
C LEU A 120 -12.07 -14.58 -8.83
N SER A 121 -12.80 -13.54 -9.25
CA SER A 121 -12.39 -12.13 -9.11
C SER A 121 -12.22 -11.74 -7.64
N THR A 122 -13.21 -12.04 -6.79
CA THR A 122 -13.10 -11.79 -5.34
C THR A 122 -12.03 -12.66 -4.65
N VAL A 123 -11.78 -13.87 -5.14
CA VAL A 123 -10.68 -14.72 -4.65
C VAL A 123 -9.32 -14.11 -4.98
N ALA A 124 -9.15 -13.59 -6.20
CA ALA A 124 -7.90 -12.96 -6.62
C ALA A 124 -7.57 -11.70 -5.79
N ASP A 125 -8.59 -10.95 -5.39
CA ASP A 125 -8.44 -9.78 -4.52
C ASP A 125 -7.86 -10.16 -3.14
N VAL A 126 -8.36 -11.25 -2.53
CA VAL A 126 -7.90 -11.72 -1.21
C VAL A 126 -6.58 -12.49 -1.30
N SER A 127 -6.35 -13.22 -2.39
CA SER A 127 -5.17 -14.08 -2.55
C SER A 127 -3.90 -13.32 -2.93
N SER A 128 -4.03 -12.21 -3.66
CA SER A 128 -2.89 -11.38 -4.07
C SER A 128 -2.28 -10.55 -2.94
N ASN A 129 -3.00 -10.38 -1.83
CA ASN A 129 -2.54 -9.56 -0.72
C ASN A 129 -2.86 -10.18 0.65
N PRO A 130 -1.86 -10.49 1.49
CA PRO A 130 -2.10 -11.00 2.83
C PRO A 130 -2.84 -10.03 3.76
N PHE A 131 -2.79 -8.71 3.53
CA PHE A 131 -3.48 -7.71 4.36
C PHE A 131 -4.98 -7.63 4.12
N ILE A 132 -5.46 -8.10 2.97
CA ILE A 132 -6.89 -8.14 2.65
C ILE A 132 -7.49 -9.40 3.27
N ASN A 133 -8.55 -9.22 4.04
CA ASN A 133 -9.24 -10.32 4.71
C ASN A 133 -10.49 -10.77 3.92
N ALA A 134 -11.17 -9.84 3.25
CA ALA A 134 -12.34 -10.15 2.44
C ALA A 134 -12.50 -9.19 1.24
N SER A 135 -13.15 -9.69 0.19
CA SER A 135 -13.58 -8.94 -0.99
C SER A 135 -15.00 -9.37 -1.36
N ALA A 136 -15.83 -8.40 -1.73
CA ALA A 136 -17.20 -8.64 -2.13
C ALA A 136 -17.68 -7.63 -3.16
N ILE A 137 -18.64 -8.08 -3.98
CA ILE A 137 -19.43 -7.20 -4.84
C ILE A 137 -20.88 -7.41 -4.44
N TYR A 138 -21.57 -6.33 -4.09
CA TYR A 138 -22.97 -6.40 -3.66
C TYR A 138 -23.85 -5.67 -4.67
N PHE A 139 -24.78 -6.40 -5.27
CA PHE A 139 -25.76 -5.81 -6.17
C PHE A 139 -26.99 -5.31 -5.41
N ALA A 140 -27.57 -4.23 -5.90
CA ALA A 140 -28.92 -3.85 -5.54
C ALA A 140 -29.93 -4.94 -5.96
N PRO A 141 -31.07 -5.08 -5.27
CA PRO A 141 -32.09 -6.05 -5.64
C PRO A 141 -32.51 -5.91 -7.11
N ASN A 142 -32.77 -7.04 -7.77
CA ASN A 142 -33.24 -7.08 -9.17
C ASN A 142 -32.36 -6.31 -10.17
N SER A 143 -31.07 -6.12 -9.89
CA SER A 143 -30.19 -5.29 -10.73
C SER A 143 -29.05 -6.06 -11.42
N SER A 144 -28.84 -7.34 -11.08
CA SER A 144 -27.76 -8.15 -11.65
C SER A 144 -28.24 -9.07 -12.77
N TYR A 145 -27.55 -9.02 -13.90
CA TYR A 145 -27.74 -9.91 -15.06
C TYR A 145 -26.61 -10.94 -15.10
N SER A 146 -26.88 -12.15 -15.59
CA SER A 146 -25.85 -13.19 -15.71
C SER A 146 -26.15 -14.19 -16.83
N PRO A 147 -25.16 -14.56 -17.66
CA PRO A 147 -25.30 -15.62 -18.65
C PRO A 147 -25.28 -17.03 -18.06
N SER A 148 -25.10 -17.20 -16.74
CA SER A 148 -24.88 -18.52 -16.12
C SER A 148 -26.12 -19.42 -16.04
N TYR A 149 -27.26 -19.00 -16.60
CA TYR A 149 -28.50 -19.78 -16.67
C TYR A 149 -29.15 -19.69 -18.06
N ARG A 150 -29.63 -20.82 -18.57
CA ARG A 150 -30.30 -20.91 -19.89
C ARG A 150 -31.58 -20.08 -19.91
N GLY A 151 -31.73 -19.20 -20.91
CA GLY A 151 -32.91 -18.34 -21.06
C GLY A 151 -32.95 -17.15 -20.09
N PHE A 152 -31.84 -16.85 -19.40
CA PHE A 152 -31.70 -15.75 -18.45
C PHE A 152 -31.17 -14.46 -19.12
N PHE A 153 -31.69 -14.11 -20.30
CA PHE A 153 -31.21 -12.95 -21.08
C PHE A 153 -31.87 -11.62 -20.65
N ASN A 154 -33.12 -11.66 -20.19
CA ASN A 154 -33.89 -10.48 -19.75
C ASN A 154 -34.46 -10.65 -18.33
N LYS A 155 -33.76 -11.44 -17.52
CA LYS A 155 -34.11 -11.68 -16.12
C LYS A 155 -32.99 -11.14 -15.25
N THR A 156 -33.37 -10.59 -14.11
CA THR A 156 -32.42 -10.17 -13.08
C THR A 156 -32.49 -11.13 -11.91
N MET A 157 -31.36 -11.32 -11.24
CA MET A 157 -31.38 -12.09 -9.99
C MET A 157 -32.07 -11.25 -8.91
N PRO A 158 -32.91 -11.85 -8.05
CA PRO A 158 -33.51 -11.14 -6.94
C PRO A 158 -32.46 -10.45 -6.07
N ARG A 159 -31.38 -11.18 -5.78
CA ARG A 159 -30.19 -10.74 -5.04
C ARG A 159 -28.97 -11.47 -5.58
N PHE A 160 -27.82 -10.82 -5.55
CA PHE A 160 -26.54 -11.42 -5.93
C PHE A 160 -25.40 -10.69 -5.21
N ALA A 161 -24.61 -11.45 -4.45
CA ALA A 161 -23.52 -10.88 -3.67
C ALA A 161 -22.36 -11.88 -3.53
N PRO A 162 -21.53 -12.03 -4.57
CA PRO A 162 -20.30 -12.82 -4.48
C PRO A 162 -19.37 -12.21 -3.43
N ARG A 163 -19.00 -13.02 -2.43
CA ARG A 163 -18.06 -12.64 -1.37
C ARG A 163 -17.06 -13.74 -1.10
N THR A 164 -15.81 -13.35 -0.96
CA THR A 164 -14.72 -14.20 -0.50
C THR A 164 -14.11 -13.65 0.77
N PHE A 165 -13.81 -14.52 1.73
CA PHE A 165 -13.08 -14.15 2.94
C PHE A 165 -12.11 -15.26 3.37
N ARG A 166 -11.06 -14.86 4.09
CA ARG A 166 -10.04 -15.77 4.63
C ARG A 166 -10.62 -16.61 5.76
N ALA A 167 -10.53 -17.93 5.61
CA ALA A 167 -11.15 -18.93 6.49
C ALA A 167 -10.10 -19.94 6.99
N ASP A 168 -8.88 -19.46 7.17
CA ASP A 168 -7.68 -20.24 7.46
C ASP A 168 -7.70 -20.73 8.92
N ASP A 169 -8.35 -21.88 9.12
CA ASP A 169 -8.48 -22.56 10.41
C ASP A 169 -7.40 -23.64 10.52
N PHE A 170 -6.57 -23.56 11.55
CA PHE A 170 -5.51 -24.54 11.83
C PHE A 170 -6.04 -25.98 12.00
N ASN A 171 -7.32 -26.14 12.34
CA ASN A 171 -7.98 -27.43 12.49
C ASN A 171 -8.53 -28.01 11.18
N ASP A 172 -8.48 -27.27 10.07
CA ASP A 172 -8.94 -27.77 8.77
C ASP A 172 -8.05 -28.95 8.30
N PRO A 173 -8.65 -30.07 7.85
CA PRO A 173 -7.91 -31.19 7.25
C PRO A 173 -6.96 -30.81 6.11
N ILE A 174 -7.15 -29.65 5.46
CA ILE A 174 -6.25 -29.12 4.43
C ILE A 174 -4.87 -28.78 5.02
N HIS A 175 -4.79 -28.38 6.29
CA HIS A 175 -3.55 -28.01 6.97
C HIS A 175 -2.96 -29.21 7.74
N LEU A 176 -2.29 -30.11 7.02
CA LEU A 176 -1.65 -31.30 7.61
C LEU A 176 -0.69 -30.95 8.77
N GLN A 177 0.01 -29.82 8.68
CA GLN A 177 0.95 -29.35 9.70
C GLN A 177 0.30 -28.52 10.81
N ARG A 178 -1.02 -28.25 10.73
CA ARG A 178 -1.75 -27.34 11.63
C ARG A 178 -1.12 -25.94 11.72
N ILE A 179 -0.61 -25.44 10.60
CA ILE A 179 -0.05 -24.09 10.45
C ILE A 179 -0.96 -23.30 9.50
N SER A 180 -1.24 -22.06 9.87
CA SER A 180 -1.96 -21.09 9.04
C SER A 180 -1.10 -20.76 7.82
N THR A 181 -1.57 -21.14 6.62
CA THR A 181 -0.90 -20.77 5.36
C THR A 181 -1.47 -19.48 4.78
N MET A 182 -2.50 -18.94 5.41
CA MET A 182 -3.36 -17.85 4.95
C MET A 182 -4.03 -18.11 3.60
N ASN A 183 -3.80 -19.23 2.90
CA ASN A 183 -4.22 -19.45 1.51
C ASN A 183 -5.52 -20.26 1.37
N THR A 184 -6.30 -20.38 2.46
CA THR A 184 -7.60 -21.05 2.47
C THR A 184 -8.74 -20.02 2.54
N PHE A 185 -9.61 -20.04 1.54
CA PHE A 185 -10.68 -19.06 1.37
C PHE A 185 -12.05 -19.73 1.35
N THR A 186 -13.04 -19.08 1.96
CA THR A 186 -14.45 -19.43 1.77
C THR A 186 -15.07 -18.45 0.78
N VAL A 187 -15.68 -18.99 -0.27
CA VAL A 187 -16.28 -18.23 -1.36
C VAL A 187 -17.76 -18.55 -1.38
N GLN A 188 -18.61 -17.55 -1.24
CA GLN A 188 -20.05 -17.78 -1.20
C GLN A 188 -20.83 -16.60 -1.78
N ASP A 189 -22.04 -16.91 -2.24
CA ASP A 189 -23.00 -15.92 -2.67
C ASP A 189 -23.91 -15.52 -1.50
N LEU A 190 -23.67 -14.35 -0.92
CA LEU A 190 -24.50 -13.80 0.15
C LEU A 190 -25.90 -13.39 -0.32
N GLY A 191 -26.17 -13.39 -1.63
CA GLY A 191 -27.51 -13.18 -2.18
C GLY A 191 -28.38 -14.43 -2.17
N ALA A 192 -27.80 -15.61 -1.91
CA ALA A 192 -28.55 -16.86 -1.81
C ALA A 192 -29.15 -17.01 -0.40
N ILE A 193 -30.29 -16.37 -0.17
CA ILE A 193 -30.93 -16.23 1.14
C ILE A 193 -32.27 -16.95 1.14
N PRO A 194 -32.56 -17.81 2.12
CA PRO A 194 -33.89 -18.38 2.30
C PRO A 194 -34.94 -17.28 2.53
N ASN A 195 -36.10 -17.39 1.88
CA ASN A 195 -37.18 -16.39 1.94
C ASN A 195 -37.59 -15.98 3.37
N ASN A 196 -37.38 -16.86 4.35
CA ASN A 196 -37.76 -16.63 5.74
C ASN A 196 -36.69 -15.92 6.59
N SER A 197 -35.50 -15.61 6.06
CA SER A 197 -34.37 -15.08 6.85
C SER A 197 -34.02 -13.62 6.51
N GLN A 198 -34.79 -12.68 7.06
CA GLN A 198 -34.54 -11.23 6.93
C GLN A 198 -33.20 -10.80 7.55
N SER A 199 -32.70 -11.49 8.57
CA SER A 199 -31.40 -11.18 9.19
C SER A 199 -30.20 -11.47 8.28
N SER A 200 -30.36 -12.36 7.29
CA SER A 200 -29.32 -12.73 6.33
C SER A 200 -29.32 -11.82 5.10
N ASP A 201 -30.36 -11.00 4.95
CA ASP A 201 -30.55 -10.09 3.84
C ASP A 201 -29.73 -8.83 3.97
N TYR A 202 -28.62 -8.74 3.23
CA TYR A 202 -27.72 -7.59 3.25
C TYR A 202 -28.35 -6.26 2.82
N THR A 203 -29.53 -6.29 2.18
CA THR A 203 -30.28 -5.08 1.79
C THR A 203 -31.27 -4.63 2.87
N SER A 204 -31.58 -5.51 3.82
CA SER A 204 -32.53 -5.25 4.90
C SER A 204 -31.88 -4.51 6.06
N ASP A 205 -32.68 -3.71 6.75
CA ASP A 205 -32.33 -3.04 8.00
C ASP A 205 -32.06 -4.02 9.16
N TYR A 206 -32.60 -5.24 9.07
CA TYR A 206 -32.35 -6.31 10.05
C TYR A 206 -30.94 -6.91 9.92
N TYR A 207 -30.23 -6.62 8.84
CA TYR A 207 -28.85 -7.03 8.69
C TYR A 207 -27.93 -6.14 9.51
N ARG A 208 -27.38 -6.73 10.56
CA ARG A 208 -26.67 -6.02 11.62
C ARG A 208 -25.41 -5.27 11.17
N THR A 209 -24.79 -5.65 10.05
CA THR A 209 -23.52 -5.07 9.57
C THR A 209 -23.60 -4.54 8.14
N ASN A 210 -24.70 -3.88 7.74
CA ASN A 210 -24.95 -3.44 6.36
C ASN A 210 -24.51 -1.99 6.05
N GLU A 211 -23.71 -1.35 6.89
CA GLU A 211 -23.34 0.06 6.71
C GLU A 211 -22.63 0.31 5.37
N TRP A 212 -21.76 -0.62 4.94
CA TRP A 212 -21.09 -0.55 3.63
C TRP A 212 -22.09 -0.49 2.48
N TYR A 213 -23.24 -1.19 2.58
CA TYR A 213 -24.28 -1.17 1.54
C TYR A 213 -24.87 0.22 1.38
N ARG A 214 -25.22 0.83 2.51
CA ARG A 214 -25.90 2.12 2.59
C ARG A 214 -25.02 3.32 2.22
N LYS A 215 -23.71 3.15 2.05
CA LYS A 215 -22.81 4.23 1.62
C LYS A 215 -23.15 4.75 0.22
N TRP A 216 -23.66 3.87 -0.65
CA TRP A 216 -23.99 4.20 -2.04
C TRP A 216 -25.33 3.63 -2.52
N LEU A 217 -25.85 2.56 -1.91
CA LEU A 217 -27.08 1.89 -2.35
C LEU A 217 -28.20 2.01 -1.29
N PRO A 218 -29.47 2.10 -1.71
CA PRO A 218 -29.93 2.28 -3.08
C PRO A 218 -29.50 3.64 -3.65
N ASP A 219 -29.36 3.74 -4.97
CA ASP A 219 -28.97 4.99 -5.66
C ASP A 219 -30.12 6.01 -5.64
N VAL A 220 -30.22 6.77 -4.54
CA VAL A 220 -31.25 7.82 -4.39
C VAL A 220 -30.73 9.12 -5.00
N VAL A 221 -31.08 9.37 -6.26
CA VAL A 221 -30.73 10.62 -6.96
C VAL A 221 -31.79 11.69 -6.62
N LYS A 222 -31.39 12.77 -5.93
CA LYS A 222 -32.28 13.91 -5.59
C LYS A 222 -32.63 14.79 -6.79
N ASN A 223 -31.74 14.85 -7.79
CA ASN A 223 -31.86 15.67 -9.01
C ASN A 223 -31.97 14.77 -10.27
N ARG A 224 -31.44 15.24 -11.41
CA ARG A 224 -31.43 14.51 -12.68
C ARG A 224 -30.47 13.31 -12.66
N GLN A 225 -30.94 12.16 -13.15
CA GLN A 225 -30.19 10.89 -13.21
C GLN A 225 -28.99 10.92 -14.18
N ASP A 226 -29.00 11.79 -15.19
CA ASP A 226 -27.92 11.96 -16.19
C ASP A 226 -26.59 12.57 -15.66
N THR A 227 -26.39 12.64 -14.34
CA THR A 227 -25.25 13.38 -13.74
C THR A 227 -24.03 12.51 -13.42
N LYS A 228 -24.09 11.19 -13.69
CA LYS A 228 -22.99 10.27 -13.37
C LYS A 228 -21.77 10.48 -14.27
N VAL A 229 -20.59 10.39 -13.69
CA VAL A 229 -19.30 10.62 -14.35
C VAL A 229 -19.08 9.68 -15.53
N THR A 230 -18.59 10.24 -16.64
CA THR A 230 -18.19 9.50 -17.83
C THR A 230 -16.67 9.45 -17.98
N TYR A 231 -16.20 8.31 -18.47
CA TYR A 231 -14.80 8.04 -18.79
C TYR A 231 -14.69 7.67 -20.27
N ASP A 232 -13.69 8.23 -20.95
CA ASP A 232 -13.45 7.98 -22.37
C ASP A 232 -12.26 7.05 -22.57
N VAL A 233 -12.45 5.99 -23.33
CA VAL A 233 -11.40 5.03 -23.67
C VAL A 233 -11.24 4.98 -25.18
N LYS A 234 -10.02 5.24 -25.66
CA LYS A 234 -9.66 5.05 -27.07
C LYS A 234 -9.00 3.68 -27.23
N ILE A 235 -9.67 2.78 -27.93
CA ILE A 235 -9.22 1.40 -28.14
C ILE A 235 -8.70 1.27 -29.56
N ARG A 236 -7.52 0.66 -29.71
CA ARG A 236 -6.95 0.29 -31.00
C ARG A 236 -6.70 -1.21 -31.03
N TYR A 237 -7.44 -1.92 -31.86
CA TYR A 237 -7.35 -3.38 -31.97
C TYR A 237 -6.18 -3.82 -32.86
N ALA A 238 -5.88 -5.13 -32.83
CA ALA A 238 -4.86 -5.76 -33.68
C ALA A 238 -5.07 -5.47 -35.18
N ASN A 239 -6.31 -5.35 -35.63
CA ASN A 239 -6.66 -5.10 -37.03
C ASN A 239 -6.48 -3.62 -37.46
N ASN A 240 -5.83 -2.77 -36.63
CA ASN A 240 -5.72 -1.31 -36.81
C ASN A 240 -7.05 -0.54 -36.77
N THR A 241 -8.17 -1.17 -36.39
CA THR A 241 -9.42 -0.46 -36.14
C THR A 241 -9.32 0.37 -34.86
N ASN A 242 -9.75 1.62 -34.95
CA ASN A 242 -9.82 2.52 -33.81
C ASN A 242 -11.29 2.67 -33.39
N GLU A 243 -11.53 2.56 -32.10
CA GLU A 243 -12.84 2.71 -31.50
C GLU A 243 -12.74 3.61 -30.27
N THR A 244 -13.79 4.38 -30.00
CA THR A 244 -13.89 5.20 -28.80
C THR A 244 -15.10 4.77 -28.02
N PHE A 245 -14.89 4.36 -26.78
CA PHE A 245 -15.94 3.93 -25.88
C PHE A 245 -16.02 4.86 -24.69
N SER A 246 -17.19 5.45 -24.48
CA SER A 246 -17.50 6.28 -23.32
C SER A 246 -18.46 5.52 -22.43
N PHE A 247 -18.12 5.39 -21.15
CA PHE A 247 -18.94 4.65 -20.18
C PHE A 247 -19.06 5.42 -18.87
N HIS A 248 -20.13 5.16 -18.12
CA HIS A 248 -20.33 5.73 -16.79
C HIS A 248 -19.54 4.95 -15.75
N GLY A 249 -18.86 5.62 -14.83
CA GLY A 249 -18.05 5.01 -13.78
C GLY A 249 -18.36 5.50 -12.36
N PRO A 250 -17.55 5.09 -11.37
CA PRO A 250 -17.58 5.72 -10.04
C PRO A 250 -17.27 7.23 -10.13
N PRO A 251 -17.56 8.00 -9.07
CA PRO A 251 -17.23 9.42 -9.01
C PRO A 251 -15.76 9.75 -9.33
N GLY A 252 -15.52 10.93 -9.89
CA GLY A 252 -14.17 11.41 -10.15
C GLY A 252 -13.41 11.75 -8.87
N ALA A 253 -12.08 11.74 -8.94
CA ALA A 253 -11.24 12.21 -7.83
C ALA A 253 -11.49 13.68 -7.45
N ASP A 254 -11.99 14.48 -8.40
CA ASP A 254 -12.33 15.89 -8.24
C ASP A 254 -13.69 16.14 -7.59
N GLU A 255 -14.53 15.11 -7.43
CA GLU A 255 -15.89 15.24 -6.91
C GLU A 255 -15.96 15.12 -5.38
N ASP A 256 -17.05 15.61 -4.79
CA ASP A 256 -17.32 15.52 -3.35
C ASP A 256 -18.76 15.03 -3.12
N PRO A 257 -18.97 13.85 -2.48
CA PRO A 257 -17.96 12.94 -1.95
C PRO A 257 -17.12 12.27 -3.05
N GLY A 258 -15.85 12.00 -2.75
CA GLY A 258 -14.94 11.28 -3.64
C GLY A 258 -15.38 9.84 -3.95
N PRO A 259 -14.64 9.11 -4.81
CA PRO A 259 -15.04 7.79 -5.29
C PRO A 259 -15.16 6.73 -4.18
N VAL A 260 -14.33 6.84 -3.15
CA VAL A 260 -14.21 5.84 -2.09
C VAL A 260 -14.79 6.38 -0.79
N LYS A 261 -15.72 5.62 -0.21
CA LYS A 261 -16.22 5.86 1.15
C LYS A 261 -15.71 4.78 2.08
N TRP A 262 -15.21 5.19 3.24
CA TRP A 262 -14.78 4.29 4.29
C TRP A 262 -15.94 3.94 5.22
N THR A 263 -15.94 2.72 5.76
CA THR A 263 -16.80 2.34 6.89
C THR A 263 -16.07 2.58 8.20
N ARG A 264 -16.83 2.89 9.27
CA ARG A 264 -16.29 2.71 10.62
C ARG A 264 -15.97 1.21 10.85
N PRO A 265 -15.01 0.88 11.72
CA PRO A 265 -14.67 -0.52 11.96
C PRO A 265 -15.86 -1.29 12.54
N TYR A 266 -16.04 -2.52 12.08
CA TYR A 266 -17.19 -3.34 12.47
C TYR A 266 -16.84 -4.82 12.58
N PHE A 267 -17.57 -5.57 13.40
CA PHE A 267 -17.35 -7.01 13.60
C PHE A 267 -18.21 -7.86 12.65
N ASP A 268 -17.59 -8.62 11.74
CA ASP A 268 -18.29 -9.44 10.74
C ASP A 268 -18.73 -10.80 11.30
N CYS A 269 -19.85 -10.75 12.04
CA CYS A 269 -20.45 -11.87 12.75
C CYS A 269 -20.92 -13.03 11.83
N GLY A 270 -20.56 -14.26 12.20
CA GLY A 270 -21.00 -15.49 11.53
C GLY A 270 -20.33 -15.77 10.19
N ARG A 271 -19.27 -15.01 9.85
CA ARG A 271 -18.52 -15.14 8.59
C ARG A 271 -17.02 -15.16 8.86
N SER A 272 -16.35 -14.01 8.72
CA SER A 272 -14.93 -13.91 9.03
C SER A 272 -14.65 -13.82 10.53
N ASN A 273 -15.65 -13.44 11.36
CA ASN A 273 -15.56 -13.33 12.82
C ASN A 273 -14.39 -12.44 13.28
N LYS A 274 -14.16 -11.34 12.56
CA LYS A 274 -13.09 -10.37 12.82
C LYS A 274 -13.60 -8.95 12.79
N TRP A 275 -12.84 -8.05 13.41
CA TRP A 275 -13.00 -6.61 13.28
C TRP A 275 -12.41 -6.17 11.95
N LEU A 276 -13.22 -5.53 11.11
CA LEU A 276 -12.88 -5.16 9.74
C LEU A 276 -13.09 -3.67 9.50
N VAL A 277 -12.30 -3.14 8.57
CA VAL A 277 -12.48 -1.81 7.97
C VAL A 277 -12.60 -1.99 6.46
N ALA A 278 -13.60 -1.35 5.86
CA ALA A 278 -13.92 -1.52 4.45
C ALA A 278 -13.81 -0.23 3.65
N ALA A 279 -13.26 -0.33 2.44
CA ALA A 279 -13.35 0.68 1.40
C ALA A 279 -14.50 0.31 0.43
N VAL A 280 -15.40 1.26 0.17
CA VAL A 280 -16.62 1.05 -0.62
C VAL A 280 -16.67 1.99 -1.81
N VAL A 281 -16.82 1.43 -3.00
CA VAL A 281 -16.88 2.17 -4.28
C VAL A 281 -18.10 1.73 -5.10
N PRO A 282 -18.88 2.66 -5.67
CA PRO A 282 -20.07 2.30 -6.45
C PRO A 282 -19.70 1.82 -7.86
N ILE A 283 -20.50 0.89 -8.38
CA ILE A 283 -20.43 0.38 -9.75
C ILE A 283 -21.60 0.98 -10.52
N ALA A 284 -21.29 1.65 -11.63
CA ALA A 284 -22.27 2.29 -12.48
C ALA A 284 -22.66 1.39 -13.66
N ASP A 285 -23.94 1.38 -13.99
CA ASP A 285 -24.50 0.69 -15.13
C ASP A 285 -25.73 1.44 -15.66
N LEU A 286 -26.13 1.13 -16.90
CA LEU A 286 -27.35 1.65 -17.51
C LEU A 286 -28.51 0.72 -17.15
N TYR A 287 -29.49 1.23 -16.39
CA TYR A 287 -30.61 0.47 -15.87
C TYR A 287 -31.95 1.20 -16.10
N PRO A 288 -33.04 0.49 -16.46
CA PRO A 288 -33.15 -0.93 -16.78
C PRO A 288 -32.43 -1.31 -18.08
N ARG A 289 -31.93 -2.54 -18.19
CA ARG A 289 -31.25 -3.03 -19.40
C ARG A 289 -32.21 -3.61 -20.44
N HIS A 290 -31.74 -3.71 -21.69
CA HIS A 290 -32.37 -4.47 -22.77
C HIS A 290 -33.80 -4.02 -23.06
N THR A 291 -34.07 -2.73 -22.82
CA THR A 291 -35.32 -2.13 -23.24
C THR A 291 -35.27 -1.87 -24.75
N GLY A 292 -36.40 -2.01 -25.45
CA GLY A 292 -36.50 -1.60 -26.85
C GLY A 292 -36.32 -0.08 -27.07
N PHE A 293 -36.22 0.69 -25.98
CA PHE A 293 -36.25 2.14 -25.95
C PHE A 293 -35.03 2.71 -25.23
N ARG A 294 -33.96 3.00 -25.99
CA ARG A 294 -32.70 3.55 -25.44
C ARG A 294 -32.86 4.84 -24.62
N HIS A 295 -33.93 5.60 -24.82
CA HIS A 295 -34.21 6.82 -24.06
C HIS A 295 -34.72 6.58 -22.63
N ILE A 296 -35.00 5.33 -22.27
CA ILE A 296 -35.43 4.92 -20.91
C ILE A 296 -34.24 4.39 -20.09
N GLU A 297 -33.14 4.01 -20.75
CA GLU A 297 -31.93 3.56 -20.06
C GLU A 297 -31.20 4.78 -19.48
N TYR A 298 -31.06 4.84 -18.15
CA TYR A 298 -30.33 5.92 -17.47
C TYR A 298 -29.20 5.36 -16.59
N PRO A 299 -28.13 6.13 -16.36
CA PRO A 299 -27.02 5.68 -15.55
C PRO A 299 -27.40 5.66 -14.06
N SER A 300 -27.19 4.52 -13.41
CA SER A 300 -27.47 4.30 -12.00
C SER A 300 -26.37 3.47 -11.34
N TYR A 301 -26.21 3.62 -10.03
CA TYR A 301 -25.37 2.71 -9.27
C TYR A 301 -26.15 1.42 -8.96
N THR A 302 -25.77 0.33 -9.64
CA THR A 302 -26.45 -0.98 -9.53
C THR A 302 -25.76 -1.93 -8.56
N ALA A 303 -24.49 -1.67 -8.24
CA ALA A 303 -23.71 -2.47 -7.31
C ALA A 303 -22.64 -1.63 -6.59
N ILE A 304 -21.98 -2.23 -5.62
CA ILE A 304 -20.81 -1.69 -4.92
C ILE A 304 -19.71 -2.73 -4.81
N SER A 305 -18.47 -2.27 -4.94
CA SER A 305 -17.25 -3.01 -4.64
C SER A 305 -16.84 -2.73 -3.19
N VAL A 306 -16.65 -3.78 -2.40
CA VAL A 306 -16.29 -3.70 -0.98
C VAL A 306 -15.05 -4.54 -0.73
N ILE A 307 -13.95 -3.91 -0.36
CA ILE A 307 -12.71 -4.59 0.01
C ILE A 307 -12.42 -4.30 1.48
N GLU A 308 -12.07 -5.34 2.23
CA GLU A 308 -12.02 -5.30 3.70
C GLU A 308 -10.67 -5.81 4.22
N MET A 309 -10.11 -5.08 5.19
CA MET A 309 -8.91 -5.50 5.91
C MET A 309 -9.17 -5.64 7.40
N ASP A 310 -8.33 -6.44 8.04
CA ASP A 310 -8.33 -6.69 9.47
C ASP A 310 -7.93 -5.44 10.25
N PHE A 311 -8.75 -5.00 11.20
CA PHE A 311 -8.50 -3.82 12.03
C PHE A 311 -7.20 -3.97 12.83
N ASP A 312 -6.87 -5.19 13.26
CA ASP A 312 -5.66 -5.47 14.06
C ASP A 312 -4.36 -5.14 13.32
N ARG A 313 -4.42 -5.08 11.98
CA ARG A 313 -3.27 -4.78 11.12
C ARG A 313 -3.12 -3.29 10.79
N ILE A 314 -4.03 -2.45 11.27
CA ILE A 314 -3.99 -1.00 11.03
C ILE A 314 -3.21 -0.32 12.15
N ASP A 315 -2.14 0.38 11.80
CA ASP A 315 -1.36 1.14 12.77
C ASP A 315 -2.16 2.31 13.35
N ILE A 316 -2.18 2.41 14.67
CA ILE A 316 -2.72 3.56 15.40
C ILE A 316 -1.68 4.66 15.57
N ASN A 317 -2.13 5.91 15.68
CA ASN A 317 -1.26 7.03 15.99
C ASN A 317 -1.56 7.53 17.41
N GLN A 318 -0.66 7.23 18.35
CA GLN A 318 -0.80 7.58 19.75
C GLN A 318 -0.26 8.98 20.10
N CYS A 319 0.40 9.64 19.16
CA CYS A 319 1.00 10.95 19.37
C CYS A 319 -0.06 12.05 19.47
N PRO A 320 0.26 13.20 20.12
CA PRO A 320 -0.66 14.32 20.19
C PRO A 320 -1.03 14.86 18.79
N LEU A 321 -2.11 15.62 18.74
CA LEU A 321 -2.53 16.29 17.50
C LEU A 321 -1.48 17.35 17.09
N GLY A 322 -1.22 17.44 15.80
CA GLY A 322 -0.22 18.35 15.22
C GLY A 322 -0.43 18.50 13.72
N GLU A 323 0.49 19.16 13.02
CA GLU A 323 0.34 19.35 11.56
C GLU A 323 0.31 18.04 10.77
N GLY A 324 1.07 17.03 11.22
CA GLY A 324 1.04 15.67 10.67
C GLY A 324 -0.05 14.77 11.24
N ASN A 325 -0.89 15.27 12.15
CA ASN A 325 -1.98 14.54 12.81
C ASN A 325 -3.14 15.50 13.13
N LYS A 326 -3.72 16.11 12.09
CA LYS A 326 -4.78 17.14 12.24
C LYS A 326 -6.13 16.55 12.72
N GLY A 327 -6.25 15.22 12.78
CA GLY A 327 -7.46 14.49 13.15
C GLY A 327 -8.36 14.15 11.94
N PRO A 328 -9.41 13.32 12.11
CA PRO A 328 -9.83 12.67 13.37
C PRO A 328 -8.89 11.54 13.81
N ASN A 329 -8.62 11.46 15.11
CA ASN A 329 -7.78 10.41 15.71
C ASN A 329 -8.14 10.19 17.18
N ARG A 330 -8.83 9.09 17.47
CA ARG A 330 -9.27 8.71 18.82
C ARG A 330 -8.10 8.46 19.78
N PHE A 331 -6.97 7.99 19.26
CA PHE A 331 -5.81 7.60 20.05
C PHE A 331 -4.83 8.75 20.28
N ALA A 332 -5.15 9.96 19.84
CA ALA A 332 -4.29 11.12 20.03
C ALA A 332 -4.00 11.37 21.52
N ASP A 333 -2.75 11.75 21.82
CA ASP A 333 -2.26 12.04 23.17
C ASP A 333 -2.40 10.86 24.17
N THR A 334 -2.46 9.61 23.67
CA THR A 334 -2.36 8.40 24.51
C THR A 334 -0.92 7.95 24.74
N ALA A 335 0.04 8.51 23.98
CA ALA A 335 1.46 8.25 24.17
C ALA A 335 1.95 8.76 25.53
N ARG A 336 2.70 7.93 26.25
CA ARG A 336 3.21 8.23 27.60
C ARG A 336 4.58 8.91 27.60
N CYS A 337 4.91 9.65 26.53
CA CYS A 337 6.13 10.45 26.45
C CYS A 337 6.15 11.54 27.54
N LYS A 338 7.33 11.91 28.03
CA LYS A 338 7.52 13.01 28.99
C LYS A 338 7.31 14.35 28.28
N LYS A 339 6.15 14.98 28.47
CA LYS A 339 5.77 16.22 27.76
C LYS A 339 6.75 17.38 27.96
N ASP A 340 7.48 17.40 29.08
CA ASP A 340 8.42 18.49 29.41
C ASP A 340 9.73 18.43 28.63
N THR A 341 10.17 17.22 28.24
CA THR A 341 11.52 17.00 27.68
C THR A 341 11.52 16.23 26.35
N THR A 342 10.39 15.60 25.99
CA THR A 342 10.28 14.72 24.83
C THR A 342 9.05 15.03 23.96
N GLU A 343 9.16 14.67 22.69
CA GLU A 343 8.16 14.74 21.64
C GLU A 343 7.87 13.32 21.11
N CYS A 344 6.63 13.04 20.73
CA CYS A 344 6.21 11.74 20.23
C CYS A 344 6.34 11.64 18.70
N GLU A 345 6.90 10.54 18.22
CA GLU A 345 6.97 10.16 16.81
C GLU A 345 6.35 8.76 16.62
N PRO A 346 5.39 8.57 15.71
CA PRO A 346 4.75 7.27 15.51
C PRO A 346 5.71 6.26 14.85
N ILE A 347 5.61 4.99 15.23
CA ILE A 347 6.32 3.89 14.57
C ILE A 347 5.38 3.21 13.58
N HIS A 348 5.88 2.90 12.39
CA HIS A 348 5.12 2.24 11.32
C HIS A 348 5.26 0.70 11.40
N GLY A 349 4.23 -0.03 10.97
CA GLY A 349 4.17 -1.50 10.93
C GLY A 349 3.85 -2.16 12.27
N TRP A 350 3.31 -1.43 13.25
CA TRP A 350 3.08 -1.92 14.62
C TRP A 350 1.71 -2.60 14.82
N GLY A 351 0.75 -2.35 13.92
CA GLY A 351 -0.65 -2.75 13.99
C GLY A 351 -1.43 -2.01 15.09
N TYR A 352 -2.60 -2.55 15.42
CA TYR A 352 -3.40 -2.11 16.56
C TYR A 352 -2.77 -2.61 17.87
N ARG A 353 -1.69 -1.94 18.31
CA ARG A 353 -0.97 -2.27 19.54
C ARG A 353 -0.50 -1.03 20.25
N ARG A 354 -0.56 -1.06 21.58
CA ARG A 354 0.00 -0.03 22.45
C ARG A 354 1.53 0.02 22.31
N GLY A 355 2.11 1.21 22.40
CA GLY A 355 3.55 1.43 22.32
C GLY A 355 4.09 1.60 20.90
N GLY A 356 3.21 1.79 19.91
CA GLY A 356 3.56 2.05 18.50
C GLY A 356 4.09 3.46 18.24
N TYR A 357 4.94 3.97 19.13
CA TYR A 357 5.53 5.29 19.06
C TYR A 357 6.93 5.29 19.69
N GLN A 358 7.72 6.30 19.44
CA GLN A 358 8.98 6.59 20.13
C GLN A 358 8.98 8.03 20.64
N CYS A 359 9.65 8.28 21.75
CA CYS A 359 9.79 9.61 22.33
C CYS A 359 11.19 10.16 22.02
N ARG A 360 11.24 11.14 21.12
CA ARG A 360 12.44 11.91 20.78
C ARG A 360 12.61 13.07 21.76
N CYS A 361 13.81 13.56 22.00
CA CYS A 361 13.99 14.78 22.77
C CYS A 361 13.43 16.00 22.04
N LEU A 362 12.88 16.94 22.80
CA LEU A 362 12.48 18.25 22.26
C LEU A 362 13.70 19.06 21.81
N PRO A 363 13.52 20.04 20.90
CA PRO A 363 14.58 21.01 20.61
C PRO A 363 15.12 21.69 21.87
N GLY A 364 16.44 21.81 21.98
CA GLY A 364 17.12 22.29 23.20
C GLY A 364 17.33 21.22 24.28
N TRP A 365 16.93 19.97 24.04
CA TRP A 365 17.17 18.82 24.90
C TRP A 365 17.98 17.74 24.18
N ARG A 366 18.68 16.90 24.93
CA ARG A 366 19.47 15.78 24.40
C ARG A 366 19.25 14.50 25.20
N LEU A 367 19.58 13.37 24.57
CA LEU A 367 19.58 12.09 25.27
C LEU A 367 20.68 12.08 26.35
N PRO A 368 20.42 11.44 27.50
CA PRO A 368 21.44 11.16 28.49
C PRO A 368 22.60 10.33 27.91
N PRO A 369 23.84 10.45 28.43
CA PRO A 369 25.00 9.78 27.84
C PRO A 369 24.91 8.26 27.79
N ASN A 370 24.07 7.62 28.61
CA ASN A 370 23.85 6.17 28.66
C ASN A 370 22.77 5.69 27.68
N VAL A 371 22.01 6.59 27.05
CA VAL A 371 20.91 6.25 26.14
C VAL A 371 21.31 6.52 24.70
N ARG A 372 21.13 5.53 23.83
CA ARG A 372 21.58 5.58 22.42
C ARG A 372 20.52 6.01 21.42
N ARG A 373 19.25 5.74 21.71
CA ARG A 373 18.13 5.89 20.78
C ARG A 373 16.98 6.61 21.48
N PRO A 374 16.06 7.23 20.72
CA PRO A 374 14.79 7.67 21.27
C PRO A 374 14.11 6.57 22.10
N TYR A 375 13.37 6.97 23.13
CA TYR A 375 12.74 6.02 24.05
C TYR A 375 11.58 5.32 23.35
N LEU A 376 11.67 4.00 23.17
CA LEU A 376 10.61 3.22 22.52
C LEU A 376 9.37 3.15 23.41
N GLY A 377 8.21 3.39 22.82
CA GLY A 377 6.90 3.33 23.47
C GLY A 377 6.65 1.97 24.10
N GLU A 378 7.00 0.86 23.45
CA GLU A 378 6.89 -0.49 24.03
C GLU A 378 7.59 -0.61 25.40
N ILE A 379 8.76 0.01 25.54
CA ILE A 379 9.55 -0.03 26.80
C ILE A 379 8.87 0.85 27.85
N ILE A 380 8.41 2.05 27.46
CA ILE A 380 7.71 2.97 28.35
C ILE A 380 6.42 2.34 28.87
N GLU A 381 5.66 1.68 27.99
CA GLU A 381 4.37 1.06 28.30
C GLU A 381 4.51 -0.19 29.19
N ARG A 382 5.70 -0.79 29.26
CA ARG A 382 6.04 -1.89 30.19
C ARG A 382 6.75 -1.42 31.46
N ALA A 383 7.09 -0.14 31.57
CA ALA A 383 7.88 0.36 32.68
C ALA A 383 7.09 0.31 34.00
N THR A 384 7.82 0.03 35.09
CA THR A 384 7.26 0.14 36.45
C THR A 384 7.12 1.60 36.88
N THR A 385 6.32 1.85 37.92
CA THR A 385 6.20 3.19 38.54
C THR A 385 7.57 3.77 38.89
N GLU A 386 8.47 2.96 39.45
CA GLU A 386 9.82 3.39 39.82
C GLU A 386 10.64 3.81 38.60
N GLN A 387 10.66 2.99 37.55
CA GLN A 387 11.38 3.28 36.32
C GLN A 387 10.86 4.53 35.62
N TYR A 388 9.54 4.75 35.61
CA TYR A 388 8.95 5.89 34.91
C TYR A 388 9.15 7.23 35.66
N TYR A 389 9.07 7.26 36.99
CA TYR A 389 9.16 8.51 37.76
C TYR A 389 10.56 8.85 38.26
N HIS A 390 11.41 7.86 38.59
CA HIS A 390 12.75 8.11 39.15
C HIS A 390 13.80 8.27 38.04
N GLY A 391 13.64 9.31 37.21
CA GLY A 391 14.65 9.75 36.23
C GLY A 391 14.72 8.92 34.94
N GLY A 392 13.76 8.02 34.69
CA GLY A 392 13.66 7.28 33.43
C GLY A 392 12.95 8.08 32.33
N PHE A 393 13.35 7.83 31.09
CA PHE A 393 12.69 8.33 29.86
C PHE A 393 12.62 9.86 29.69
N SER A 394 13.42 10.64 30.44
CA SER A 394 13.55 12.09 30.31
C SER A 394 14.84 12.50 29.62
N CYS A 395 14.82 13.60 28.87
CA CYS A 395 16.01 14.17 28.23
C CYS A 395 16.70 15.20 29.14
N GLU A 396 17.99 15.46 28.89
CA GLU A 396 18.78 16.48 29.59
C GLU A 396 18.79 17.79 28.79
N ARG A 397 18.74 18.95 29.49
CA ARG A 397 18.73 20.26 28.84
C ARG A 397 20.11 20.61 28.28
N ILE A 398 20.14 21.13 27.06
CA ILE A 398 21.36 21.67 26.44
C ILE A 398 21.65 23.03 27.07
N SER A 399 22.87 23.23 27.57
CA SER A 399 23.23 24.45 28.31
C SER A 399 23.41 25.67 27.40
N TRP A 400 24.44 25.66 26.55
CA TRP A 400 24.81 26.81 25.71
C TRP A 400 24.34 26.62 24.28
N ILE A 401 23.20 27.18 23.87
CA ILE A 401 22.71 27.03 22.49
C ILE A 401 23.29 28.14 21.61
N HIS A 402 23.81 27.79 20.43
CA HIS A 402 24.39 28.73 19.47
C HIS A 402 23.30 29.27 18.53
N ARG A 403 23.44 30.53 18.11
CA ARG A 403 22.68 31.07 16.98
C ARG A 403 23.48 30.94 15.69
N LEU A 404 22.77 30.71 14.60
CA LEU A 404 23.38 30.71 13.27
C LEU A 404 23.87 32.13 12.93
N PRO A 405 25.11 32.29 12.42
CA PRO A 405 25.60 33.57 11.91
C PRO A 405 24.69 34.14 10.80
N GLN A 406 24.63 35.47 10.68
CA GLN A 406 23.81 36.11 9.62
C GLN A 406 24.57 36.26 8.30
N HIS A 407 25.90 36.32 8.34
CA HIS A 407 26.78 36.46 7.18
C HIS A 407 27.69 35.24 7.03
N TRP A 408 27.85 34.80 5.79
CA TRP A 408 28.63 33.62 5.43
C TRP A 408 29.83 34.04 4.60
N GLU A 409 31.00 33.49 4.95
CA GLU A 409 32.23 33.71 4.22
C GLU A 409 32.56 32.51 3.33
N ARG A 410 33.45 32.72 2.37
CA ARG A 410 33.99 31.63 1.55
C ARG A 410 34.83 30.71 2.43
N VAL A 411 34.66 29.41 2.23
CA VAL A 411 35.40 28.40 2.96
C VAL A 411 36.89 28.49 2.60
N PRO A 412 37.83 28.49 3.57
CA PRO A 412 39.25 28.50 3.28
C PRO A 412 39.66 27.34 2.35
N LYS A 413 40.60 27.59 1.44
CA LYS A 413 41.02 26.61 0.41
C LYS A 413 41.41 25.25 0.99
N TRP A 414 42.18 25.23 2.07
CA TRP A 414 42.59 23.98 2.74
C TRP A 414 41.39 23.16 3.26
N MET A 415 40.31 23.82 3.67
CA MET A 415 39.10 23.16 4.16
C MET A 415 38.25 22.64 2.99
N LYS A 416 38.19 23.39 1.89
CA LYS A 416 37.62 22.91 0.63
C LYS A 416 38.33 21.65 0.15
N ASP A 417 39.66 21.68 0.07
CA ASP A 417 40.47 20.54 -0.36
C ASP A 417 40.23 19.32 0.53
N LYS A 418 40.15 19.51 1.87
CA LYS A 418 39.78 18.44 2.82
C LYS A 418 38.43 17.80 2.52
N TYR A 419 37.43 18.57 2.12
CA TYR A 419 36.10 18.04 1.79
C TYR A 419 36.08 17.36 0.43
N LEU A 420 36.77 17.92 -0.56
CA LEU A 420 36.93 17.29 -1.87
C LEU A 420 37.77 16.01 -1.79
N ASP A 421 38.77 15.91 -0.93
CA ASP A 421 39.52 14.66 -0.71
C ASP A 421 38.65 13.58 -0.08
N LYS A 422 37.68 13.96 0.78
CA LYS A 422 36.70 13.04 1.35
C LYS A 422 35.71 12.54 0.29
N PHE A 423 35.31 13.43 -0.62
CA PHE A 423 34.37 13.19 -1.73
C PHE A 423 35.08 13.42 -3.06
N TYR A 424 36.09 12.58 -3.33
CA TYR A 424 37.04 12.77 -4.45
C TYR A 424 36.35 12.75 -5.82
N GLU A 425 35.17 12.15 -5.90
CA GLU A 425 34.30 12.15 -7.08
C GLU A 425 33.84 13.56 -7.51
N TYR A 426 34.05 14.59 -6.67
CA TYR A 426 33.74 15.99 -6.99
C TYR A 426 34.97 16.82 -7.42
N HIS A 427 36.21 16.30 -7.36
CA HIS A 427 37.42 17.04 -7.74
C HIS A 427 37.44 17.46 -9.21
N ASN A 428 36.96 16.59 -10.11
CA ASN A 428 36.96 16.80 -11.56
C ASN A 428 35.55 16.89 -12.14
N SER A 429 34.57 17.39 -11.38
CA SER A 429 33.20 17.49 -11.88
C SER A 429 33.14 18.48 -13.05
N THR A 430 33.11 17.95 -14.26
CA THR A 430 32.97 18.74 -15.48
C THR A 430 31.50 19.13 -15.64
N ASN A 431 31.23 20.41 -15.91
CA ASN A 431 29.91 20.93 -16.30
C ASN A 431 29.47 20.45 -17.72
N GLY A 432 29.93 19.28 -18.18
CA GLY A 432 29.72 18.75 -19.53
C GLY A 432 28.72 17.61 -19.58
N THR A 433 28.01 17.50 -20.70
CA THR A 433 26.89 16.57 -21.00
C THR A 433 27.27 15.10 -21.20
N SER A 434 28.40 14.63 -20.66
CA SER A 434 28.91 13.25 -20.83
C SER A 434 29.02 12.50 -19.49
N SER A 435 27.88 12.39 -18.82
CA SER A 435 27.72 11.93 -17.42
C SER A 435 27.44 10.43 -17.25
N ARG A 436 27.62 9.60 -18.28
CA ARG A 436 27.52 8.12 -18.14
C ARG A 436 28.76 7.49 -17.49
N ARG A 437 29.94 8.12 -17.56
CA ARG A 437 31.17 7.58 -16.92
C ARG A 437 31.03 7.47 -15.40
N SER A 438 30.24 8.35 -14.78
CA SER A 438 30.01 8.39 -13.34
C SER A 438 29.15 7.21 -12.82
N LEU A 439 28.44 6.50 -13.71
CA LEU A 439 27.68 5.29 -13.40
C LEU A 439 28.55 4.02 -13.26
N ASP A 440 29.82 4.08 -13.70
CA ASP A 440 30.72 2.92 -13.80
C ASP A 440 31.87 2.98 -12.77
N HIS A 441 31.87 3.99 -11.89
CA HIS A 441 32.87 4.18 -10.84
C HIS A 441 32.45 3.55 -9.50
N ASP A 442 33.42 3.00 -8.76
CA ASP A 442 33.25 2.43 -7.40
C ASP A 442 32.60 3.42 -6.39
N LYS A 443 32.75 4.73 -6.64
CA LYS A 443 31.97 5.78 -5.98
C LYS A 443 31.38 6.73 -7.01
N MET A 444 30.06 6.71 -7.10
CA MET A 444 29.27 7.53 -8.00
C MET A 444 29.13 8.97 -7.47
N ASN A 445 29.29 9.96 -8.35
CA ASN A 445 28.86 11.33 -8.09
C ASN A 445 27.34 11.42 -8.30
N ILE A 446 26.58 11.54 -7.21
CA ILE A 446 25.11 11.54 -7.25
C ILE A 446 24.55 12.70 -8.07
N ASP A 447 25.15 13.90 -7.98
CA ASP A 447 24.62 15.09 -8.64
C ASP A 447 24.78 15.01 -10.16
N GLU A 448 25.86 14.42 -10.65
CA GLU A 448 26.06 14.19 -12.09
C GLU A 448 25.07 13.16 -12.66
N VAL A 449 24.79 12.10 -11.90
CA VAL A 449 23.82 11.07 -12.30
C VAL A 449 22.40 11.63 -12.29
N LEU A 450 22.03 12.40 -11.27
CA LEU A 450 20.73 13.06 -11.21
C LEU A 450 20.57 14.08 -12.35
N ARG A 451 21.60 14.89 -12.63
CA ARG A 451 21.60 15.80 -13.80
C ARG A 451 21.38 15.04 -15.10
N PHE A 452 22.09 13.95 -15.34
CA PHE A 452 21.86 13.10 -16.52
C PHE A 452 20.41 12.63 -16.63
N ILE A 453 19.86 12.10 -15.55
CA ILE A 453 18.49 11.58 -15.51
C ILE A 453 17.48 12.70 -15.82
N PHE A 454 17.68 13.91 -15.27
CA PHE A 454 16.80 15.05 -15.52
C PHE A 454 16.99 15.71 -16.90
N ASP A 455 18.19 15.65 -17.48
CA ASP A 455 18.49 16.16 -18.83
C ASP A 455 17.86 15.30 -19.94
N VAL A 456 17.63 14.01 -19.66
CA VAL A 456 16.93 13.10 -20.58
C VAL A 456 15.43 13.39 -20.55
N THR A 457 14.97 14.05 -21.62
CA THR A 457 13.57 14.43 -21.85
C THR A 457 13.04 13.74 -23.10
N PRO A 458 11.72 13.74 -23.34
CA PRO A 458 11.13 13.19 -24.57
C PRO A 458 11.68 13.78 -25.88
N LYS A 459 12.32 14.96 -25.81
CA LYS A 459 12.93 15.62 -26.96
C LYS A 459 14.41 15.24 -27.12
N SER A 460 15.15 15.11 -26.02
CA SER A 460 16.59 14.79 -26.03
C SER A 460 16.88 13.29 -26.10
N CYS A 461 15.93 12.41 -25.75
CA CYS A 461 16.17 10.96 -25.69
C CYS A 461 16.67 10.34 -27.01
N LYS A 462 16.31 10.92 -28.16
CA LYS A 462 16.77 10.45 -29.48
C LYS A 462 18.26 10.67 -29.76
N ASN A 463 18.92 11.50 -28.96
CA ASN A 463 20.35 11.78 -29.09
C ASN A 463 21.21 10.70 -28.40
N TYR A 464 20.59 9.81 -27.61
CA TYR A 464 21.27 8.79 -26.83
C TYR A 464 21.04 7.39 -27.41
N HIS A 465 21.99 6.48 -27.18
CA HIS A 465 21.82 5.08 -27.57
C HIS A 465 20.91 4.32 -26.59
N LYS A 466 20.26 3.25 -27.04
CA LYS A 466 19.32 2.46 -26.22
C LYS A 466 19.96 1.90 -24.95
N GLN A 467 21.23 1.49 -25.02
CA GLN A 467 22.00 1.02 -23.85
C GLN A 467 22.24 2.14 -22.83
N GLU A 468 22.38 3.39 -23.29
CA GLU A 468 22.58 4.57 -22.44
C GLU A 468 21.31 4.98 -21.71
N LEU A 469 20.15 4.73 -22.33
CA LEU A 469 18.83 4.93 -21.76
C LEU A 469 18.40 3.81 -20.80
N THR A 470 19.26 2.82 -20.53
CA THR A 470 19.05 1.78 -19.51
C THR A 470 20.02 2.02 -18.35
N LEU A 471 19.47 2.15 -17.15
CA LEU A 471 20.23 2.33 -15.91
C LEU A 471 20.56 0.99 -15.26
N ASN A 472 21.52 1.00 -14.36
CA ASN A 472 21.83 -0.16 -13.54
C ASN A 472 20.69 -0.43 -12.53
N GLY A 473 20.51 -1.69 -12.15
CA GLY A 473 19.38 -2.08 -11.29
C GLY A 473 19.47 -1.55 -9.85
N ASP A 474 20.68 -1.28 -9.37
CA ASP A 474 21.00 -0.72 -8.06
C ASP A 474 20.54 0.75 -7.89
N ILE A 475 20.24 1.46 -8.98
CA ILE A 475 19.62 2.80 -8.96
C ILE A 475 18.17 2.74 -8.51
N ALA A 476 17.45 1.64 -8.79
CA ALA A 476 16.09 1.42 -8.32
C ALA A 476 16.05 0.68 -6.97
N TYR A 477 17.00 0.95 -6.09
CA TYR A 477 16.99 0.37 -4.75
C TYR A 477 15.72 0.77 -3.98
N GLY A 478 15.12 -0.18 -3.27
CA GLY A 478 13.89 0.03 -2.49
C GLY A 478 12.59 -0.02 -3.31
N ILE A 479 12.66 -0.34 -4.60
CA ILE A 479 11.48 -0.40 -5.48
C ILE A 479 10.45 -1.44 -5.05
N GLU A 480 10.92 -2.58 -4.56
CA GLU A 480 10.08 -3.70 -4.11
C GLU A 480 9.20 -3.31 -2.92
N GLU A 481 9.68 -2.42 -2.07
CA GLU A 481 8.95 -1.92 -0.90
C GLU A 481 8.07 -0.73 -1.26
N GLN A 482 8.60 0.28 -1.96
CA GLN A 482 7.89 1.53 -2.26
C GLN A 482 6.78 1.35 -3.30
N PHE A 483 6.99 0.50 -4.32
CA PHE A 483 5.99 0.19 -5.35
C PHE A 483 5.41 -1.23 -5.21
N GLY A 484 5.49 -1.80 -4.01
CA GLY A 484 4.94 -3.12 -3.72
C GLY A 484 3.43 -3.20 -3.91
N ASN A 485 2.69 -2.10 -3.78
CA ASN A 485 1.25 -2.04 -3.96
C ASN A 485 0.84 -2.16 -5.45
N GLU A 486 1.52 -1.41 -6.31
CA GLU A 486 1.33 -1.39 -7.76
C GLU A 486 1.68 -2.77 -8.33
N ALA A 487 2.76 -3.38 -7.84
CA ALA A 487 3.13 -4.75 -8.17
C ALA A 487 2.07 -5.77 -7.72
N ARG A 488 1.49 -5.63 -6.52
CA ARG A 488 0.37 -6.47 -6.05
C ARG A 488 -0.87 -6.36 -6.92
N MET A 489 -1.15 -5.21 -7.54
CA MET A 489 -2.24 -5.09 -8.51
C MET A 489 -1.99 -5.93 -9.78
N ALA A 490 -0.75 -6.01 -10.25
CA ALA A 490 -0.38 -6.91 -11.35
C ALA A 490 -0.52 -8.39 -10.95
N VAL A 491 -0.04 -8.75 -9.74
CA VAL A 491 -0.19 -10.10 -9.18
C VAL A 491 -1.67 -10.47 -9.04
N ARG A 492 -2.53 -9.54 -8.62
CA ARG A 492 -3.99 -9.75 -8.56
C ARG A 492 -4.56 -10.18 -9.89
N LEU A 493 -4.26 -9.45 -10.97
CA LEU A 493 -4.77 -9.80 -12.28
C LEU A 493 -4.19 -11.14 -12.77
N ALA A 494 -2.90 -11.39 -12.54
CA ALA A 494 -2.27 -12.67 -12.86
C ALA A 494 -2.91 -13.85 -12.09
N ASN A 495 -3.25 -13.65 -10.82
CA ASN A 495 -3.91 -14.63 -9.97
C ASN A 495 -5.36 -14.87 -10.41
N PHE A 496 -6.08 -13.83 -10.83
CA PHE A 496 -7.41 -13.95 -11.41
C PHE A 496 -7.39 -14.81 -12.69
N ILE A 497 -6.52 -14.47 -13.64
CA ILE A 497 -6.39 -15.23 -14.89
C ILE A 497 -5.97 -16.67 -14.59
N SER A 498 -5.05 -16.87 -13.64
CA SER A 498 -4.61 -18.21 -13.25
C SER A 498 -5.73 -19.05 -12.65
N GLY A 499 -6.53 -18.46 -11.75
CA GLY A 499 -7.69 -19.10 -11.17
C GLY A 499 -8.74 -19.43 -12.22
N PHE A 500 -9.04 -18.50 -13.12
CA PHE A 500 -10.03 -18.71 -14.18
C PHE A 500 -9.63 -19.85 -15.13
N LEU A 501 -8.39 -19.84 -15.62
CA LEU A 501 -7.90 -20.86 -16.57
C LEU A 501 -7.70 -22.26 -15.95
N GLN A 502 -7.65 -22.36 -14.61
CA GLN A 502 -7.49 -23.63 -13.91
C GLN A 502 -8.81 -24.20 -13.39
N VAL A 503 -9.77 -23.35 -13.04
CA VAL A 503 -11.04 -23.74 -12.39
C VAL A 503 -12.19 -23.79 -13.38
N VAL A 504 -12.24 -22.87 -14.35
CA VAL A 504 -13.37 -22.78 -15.27
C VAL A 504 -13.16 -23.71 -16.45
N ASP A 505 -14.10 -24.64 -16.62
CA ASP A 505 -14.24 -25.43 -17.83
C ASP A 505 -15.47 -24.99 -18.65
N PRO A 506 -15.29 -24.40 -19.84
CA PRO A 506 -16.40 -24.04 -20.73
C PRO A 506 -17.23 -25.23 -21.23
N TYR A 507 -16.67 -26.45 -21.23
CA TYR A 507 -17.35 -27.66 -21.68
C TYR A 507 -18.03 -28.43 -20.54
N GLU A 508 -17.94 -27.93 -19.31
CA GLU A 508 -18.57 -28.55 -18.14
C GLU A 508 -20.08 -28.55 -18.29
N VAL A 509 -20.70 -29.72 -18.06
CA VAL A 509 -22.15 -29.88 -18.14
C VAL A 509 -22.72 -29.92 -16.74
N TYR A 510 -23.50 -28.89 -16.38
CA TYR A 510 -24.23 -28.85 -15.12
C TYR A 510 -25.62 -29.47 -15.25
N SER A 511 -26.12 -30.05 -14.16
CA SER A 511 -27.53 -30.47 -14.06
C SER A 511 -28.45 -29.25 -13.98
N GLY A 512 -29.58 -29.28 -14.69
CA GLY A 512 -30.61 -28.22 -14.62
C GLY A 512 -30.44 -27.11 -15.67
N THR A 513 -30.74 -25.88 -15.29
CA THR A 513 -30.67 -24.70 -16.19
C THR A 513 -29.32 -23.99 -16.19
N ARG A 514 -28.39 -24.39 -15.31
CA ARG A 514 -27.08 -23.77 -15.18
C ARG A 514 -26.19 -24.01 -16.40
N VAL A 515 -25.41 -23.01 -16.78
CA VAL A 515 -24.42 -23.06 -17.86
C VAL A 515 -23.04 -22.73 -17.31
N ALA A 516 -22.01 -23.34 -17.89
CA ALA A 516 -20.63 -22.97 -17.63
C ALA A 516 -20.31 -21.56 -18.12
N ASP A 517 -19.34 -20.90 -17.51
CA ASP A 517 -18.87 -19.61 -17.98
C ASP A 517 -18.10 -19.79 -19.30
N PHE A 518 -18.31 -18.87 -20.25
CA PHE A 518 -17.57 -18.84 -21.50
C PHE A 518 -16.09 -18.50 -21.27
N PRO A 519 -15.20 -18.84 -22.22
CA PRO A 519 -13.82 -18.38 -22.18
C PRO A 519 -13.71 -16.86 -22.09
N LEU A 520 -12.61 -16.36 -21.49
CA LEU A 520 -12.35 -14.93 -21.34
C LEU A 520 -12.41 -14.22 -22.69
N SER A 521 -13.21 -13.16 -22.77
CA SER A 521 -13.35 -12.36 -23.99
C SER A 521 -12.27 -11.29 -24.12
N GLU A 522 -12.07 -10.78 -25.33
CA GLU A 522 -11.14 -9.67 -25.59
C GLU A 522 -11.51 -8.43 -24.75
N ASP A 523 -12.80 -8.10 -24.69
CA ASP A 523 -13.30 -6.91 -24.00
C ASP A 523 -13.13 -7.05 -22.47
N GLN A 524 -13.30 -8.25 -21.92
CA GLN A 524 -13.02 -8.52 -20.50
C GLN A 524 -11.55 -8.33 -20.16
N MET A 525 -10.63 -8.75 -21.03
CA MET A 525 -9.19 -8.60 -20.82
C MET A 525 -8.68 -7.18 -21.06
N ILE A 526 -9.25 -6.47 -22.02
CA ILE A 526 -9.05 -5.02 -22.20
C ILE A 526 -9.51 -4.27 -20.95
N ALA A 527 -10.71 -4.58 -20.45
CA ALA A 527 -11.28 -3.97 -19.25
C ALA A 527 -10.43 -4.24 -18.01
N GLU A 528 -10.00 -5.49 -17.78
CA GLU A 528 -9.15 -5.83 -16.64
C GLU A 528 -7.82 -5.09 -16.70
N THR A 529 -7.18 -5.03 -17.86
CA THR A 529 -5.90 -4.31 -18.03
C THR A 529 -6.09 -2.80 -17.79
N LEU A 530 -7.16 -2.22 -18.34
CA LEU A 530 -7.50 -0.81 -18.14
C LEU A 530 -7.80 -0.49 -16.66
N SER A 531 -8.47 -1.40 -15.95
CA SER A 531 -8.84 -1.22 -14.56
C SER A 531 -7.66 -1.08 -13.61
N LEU A 532 -6.49 -1.65 -13.95
CA LEU A 532 -5.25 -1.46 -13.19
C LEU A 532 -4.82 0.01 -13.25
N LEU A 533 -4.84 0.59 -14.45
CA LEU A 533 -4.46 1.97 -14.70
C LEU A 533 -5.44 3.00 -14.09
N MET A 534 -6.73 2.68 -14.10
CA MET A 534 -7.78 3.55 -13.53
C MET A 534 -7.84 3.47 -12.00
N GLY A 535 -7.51 2.31 -11.42
CA GLY A 535 -7.53 2.09 -9.97
C GLY A 535 -6.37 2.72 -9.21
N ASP A 536 -5.23 2.97 -9.87
CA ASP A 536 -4.02 3.51 -9.24
C ASP A 536 -3.41 4.66 -10.05
N SER A 537 -3.27 5.82 -9.40
CA SER A 537 -2.71 7.02 -10.03
C SER A 537 -1.20 6.93 -10.28
N LYS A 538 -0.46 6.06 -9.61
CA LYS A 538 0.99 5.89 -9.79
C LYS A 538 1.34 5.00 -10.99
N ILE A 539 0.44 4.11 -11.40
CA ILE A 539 0.61 3.27 -12.60
C ILE A 539 0.44 4.15 -13.85
N TRP A 540 1.42 4.18 -14.74
CA TRP A 540 1.37 4.95 -16.00
C TRP A 540 0.96 4.12 -17.21
N SER A 541 1.34 2.84 -17.22
CA SER A 541 0.85 1.85 -18.17
C SER A 541 0.69 0.49 -17.53
N ALA A 542 -0.22 -0.30 -18.06
CA ALA A 542 -0.45 -1.69 -17.71
C ALA A 542 -0.66 -2.51 -18.97
N GLY A 543 -0.20 -3.75 -18.99
CA GLY A 543 -0.40 -4.65 -20.13
C GLY A 543 -0.60 -6.09 -19.71
N THR A 544 -1.47 -6.82 -20.41
CA THR A 544 -1.63 -8.27 -20.23
C THR A 544 -1.09 -8.96 -21.47
N PHE A 545 0.02 -9.68 -21.34
CA PHE A 545 0.76 -10.24 -22.47
C PHE A 545 0.55 -11.75 -22.52
N TRP A 546 -0.13 -12.25 -23.55
CA TRP A 546 -0.37 -13.68 -23.73
C TRP A 546 0.76 -14.34 -24.52
N GLU A 547 1.11 -15.56 -24.17
CA GLU A 547 2.03 -16.36 -24.99
C GLU A 547 1.34 -16.79 -26.31
N ARG A 548 2.15 -17.14 -27.32
CA ARG A 548 1.65 -17.50 -28.65
C ARG A 548 0.59 -18.61 -28.59
N ASN A 549 -0.54 -18.38 -29.25
CA ASN A 549 -1.70 -19.28 -29.33
C ASN A 549 -2.26 -19.69 -27.95
N LYS A 550 -2.08 -18.88 -26.90
CA LYS A 550 -2.63 -19.15 -25.57
C LYS A 550 -3.95 -18.43 -25.27
N PHE A 551 -4.28 -17.41 -26.04
CA PHE A 551 -5.59 -16.75 -25.98
C PHE A 551 -6.55 -17.32 -27.02
N THR A 552 -7.85 -17.35 -26.71
CA THR A 552 -8.86 -17.96 -27.59
C THR A 552 -8.96 -17.23 -28.92
N ASN A 553 -8.95 -17.98 -30.03
CA ASN A 553 -9.10 -17.48 -31.40
C ASN A 553 -8.10 -16.39 -31.84
N ARG A 554 -6.94 -16.26 -31.15
CA ARG A 554 -5.88 -15.30 -31.50
C ARG A 554 -4.49 -15.94 -31.42
N THR A 555 -3.61 -15.56 -32.34
CA THR A 555 -2.21 -16.00 -32.34
C THR A 555 -1.38 -15.23 -31.32
N LEU A 556 -1.56 -13.92 -31.28
CA LEU A 556 -1.00 -12.99 -30.31
C LEU A 556 -2.13 -12.10 -29.81
N PHE A 557 -2.12 -11.81 -28.52
CA PHE A 557 -3.05 -10.87 -27.91
C PHE A 557 -2.34 -10.19 -26.74
N ALA A 558 -2.25 -8.87 -26.77
CA ALA A 558 -1.57 -8.11 -25.73
C ALA A 558 -2.22 -6.73 -25.54
N PRO A 559 -3.36 -6.63 -24.83
CA PRO A 559 -3.91 -5.33 -24.47
C PRO A 559 -2.91 -4.55 -23.61
N PHE A 560 -2.60 -3.34 -24.05
CA PHE A 560 -1.69 -2.41 -23.39
C PHE A 560 -2.41 -1.06 -23.17
N ALA A 561 -2.71 -0.75 -21.92
CA ALA A 561 -3.36 0.47 -21.48
C ALA A 561 -2.32 1.49 -20.99
N TYR A 562 -2.51 2.77 -21.33
CA TYR A 562 -1.62 3.85 -20.87
C TYR A 562 -2.36 5.18 -20.74
N LYS A 563 -1.80 6.08 -19.91
CA LYS A 563 -2.24 7.47 -19.76
C LYS A 563 -1.13 8.44 -20.11
N GLU A 564 -1.50 9.60 -20.64
CA GLU A 564 -0.55 10.65 -21.04
C GLU A 564 -0.43 11.77 -20.01
N LYS A 565 -1.46 11.93 -19.17
CA LYS A 565 -1.53 12.96 -18.13
C LYS A 565 -1.99 12.33 -16.81
N LEU A 566 -1.56 12.91 -15.70
CA LEU A 566 -2.08 12.58 -14.38
C LEU A 566 -3.53 13.09 -14.25
N ASN A 567 -4.35 12.41 -13.44
CA ASN A 567 -5.74 12.76 -13.12
C ASN A 567 -6.63 13.01 -14.35
N THR A 568 -6.46 12.22 -15.40
CA THR A 568 -7.26 12.26 -16.62
C THR A 568 -8.49 11.35 -16.52
N ARG A 569 -9.60 11.75 -17.17
CA ARG A 569 -10.77 10.88 -17.43
C ARG A 569 -10.69 10.18 -18.81
N LYS A 570 -9.59 10.42 -19.55
CA LYS A 570 -9.34 9.90 -20.90
C LYS A 570 -8.17 8.94 -20.89
N PHE A 571 -8.41 7.71 -21.36
CA PHE A 571 -7.44 6.62 -21.39
C PHE A 571 -7.28 6.06 -22.79
N LYS A 572 -6.15 5.38 -23.04
CA LYS A 572 -5.86 4.74 -24.33
C LYS A 572 -5.49 3.28 -24.10
N VAL A 573 -5.96 2.41 -24.97
CA VAL A 573 -5.62 0.99 -25.00
C VAL A 573 -5.24 0.61 -26.42
N GLU A 574 -4.13 -0.10 -26.59
CA GLU A 574 -3.69 -0.64 -27.87
C GLU A 574 -3.40 -2.14 -27.71
N ASP A 575 -3.82 -2.96 -28.67
CA ASP A 575 -3.35 -4.34 -28.76
C ASP A 575 -1.97 -4.38 -29.44
N LEU A 576 -0.94 -4.75 -28.70
CA LEU A 576 0.44 -4.80 -29.18
C LEU A 576 0.68 -5.95 -30.19
N ALA A 577 -0.27 -6.87 -30.36
CA ALA A 577 -0.22 -7.90 -31.41
C ALA A 577 -0.23 -7.31 -32.84
N ARG A 578 -0.54 -6.02 -33.00
CA ARG A 578 -0.55 -5.26 -34.26
C ARG A 578 0.84 -4.99 -34.84
N LEU A 579 1.89 -5.05 -34.02
CA LEU A 579 3.25 -4.70 -34.43
C LEU A 579 3.80 -5.83 -35.32
N ASN A 580 3.96 -5.55 -36.61
CA ASN A 580 4.35 -6.54 -37.63
C ASN A 580 5.86 -6.83 -37.66
N GLY A 581 6.70 -6.00 -37.03
CA GLY A 581 8.14 -6.20 -36.99
C GLY A 581 8.50 -7.38 -36.09
N THR A 582 9.32 -8.33 -36.57
CA THR A 582 9.79 -9.48 -35.78
C THR A 582 10.48 -9.05 -34.49
N ASP A 583 11.16 -7.90 -34.49
CA ASP A 583 11.89 -7.35 -33.36
C ASP A 583 10.98 -6.57 -32.39
N GLU A 584 9.82 -6.10 -32.85
CA GLU A 584 8.85 -5.31 -32.09
C GLU A 584 7.82 -6.18 -31.34
N VAL A 585 7.85 -7.50 -31.53
CA VAL A 585 6.97 -8.42 -30.84
C VAL A 585 7.32 -8.45 -29.35
N TYR A 586 6.33 -8.20 -28.49
CA TYR A 586 6.49 -8.18 -27.03
C TYR A 586 7.08 -9.46 -26.43
N LEU A 587 6.97 -10.59 -27.13
CA LEU A 587 7.57 -11.87 -26.74
C LEU A 587 9.10 -11.82 -26.66
N ASN A 588 9.74 -10.88 -27.36
CA ASN A 588 11.19 -10.70 -27.37
C ASN A 588 11.71 -9.88 -26.18
N ASN A 589 10.82 -9.24 -25.41
CA ASN A 589 11.20 -8.47 -24.24
C ASN A 589 11.97 -9.35 -23.24
N GLU A 590 13.05 -8.79 -22.67
CA GLU A 590 13.95 -9.51 -21.75
C GLU A 590 13.19 -10.16 -20.59
N TRP A 591 12.31 -9.39 -19.95
CA TRP A 591 11.50 -9.85 -18.82
C TRP A 591 10.52 -10.97 -19.21
N PHE A 592 9.93 -10.92 -20.41
CA PHE A 592 8.97 -11.94 -20.86
C PHE A 592 9.70 -13.26 -21.15
N ARG A 593 10.86 -13.18 -21.82
CA ARG A 593 11.73 -14.34 -22.06
C ARG A 593 12.22 -14.95 -20.76
N PHE A 594 12.63 -14.13 -19.80
CA PHE A 594 13.07 -14.58 -18.48
C PHE A 594 11.96 -15.37 -17.77
N LEU A 595 10.75 -14.81 -17.67
CA LEU A 595 9.62 -15.48 -17.03
C LEU A 595 9.25 -16.78 -17.74
N LYS A 596 9.20 -16.78 -19.08
CA LYS A 596 8.93 -17.98 -19.87
C LYS A 596 9.96 -19.09 -19.61
N GLN A 597 11.25 -18.74 -19.56
CA GLN A 597 12.32 -19.70 -19.29
C GLN A 597 12.25 -20.24 -17.86
N ARG A 598 12.04 -19.36 -16.86
CA ARG A 598 11.89 -19.71 -15.45
C ARG A 598 10.77 -20.72 -15.22
N TRP A 599 9.63 -20.53 -15.89
CA TRP A 599 8.42 -21.34 -15.73
C TRP A 599 8.18 -22.35 -16.84
N SER A 600 9.25 -22.80 -17.50
CA SER A 600 9.15 -23.78 -18.60
C SER A 600 8.85 -25.20 -18.12
N ALA A 601 9.32 -25.58 -16.91
CA ALA A 601 9.23 -26.96 -16.42
C ALA A 601 8.86 -27.12 -14.93
N ASN A 602 9.19 -26.17 -14.06
CA ASN A 602 8.97 -26.28 -12.61
C ASN A 602 7.86 -25.33 -12.13
N PHE A 603 6.88 -25.87 -11.41
CA PHE A 603 5.73 -25.13 -10.85
C PHE A 603 5.53 -25.38 -9.35
N ASP A 604 6.50 -26.00 -8.68
CA ASP A 604 6.37 -26.40 -7.27
C ASP A 604 6.49 -25.25 -6.29
N SER A 605 7.17 -24.17 -6.68
CA SER A 605 7.23 -22.94 -5.87
C SER A 605 5.94 -22.13 -5.90
N LEU A 606 5.00 -22.40 -6.82
CA LEU A 606 3.75 -21.64 -6.90
C LEU A 606 2.88 -21.81 -5.66
N GLU A 607 2.25 -20.71 -5.25
CA GLU A 607 1.34 -20.70 -4.11
C GLU A 607 0.09 -21.53 -4.43
N LYS A 608 -0.24 -22.46 -3.53
CA LYS A 608 -1.46 -23.26 -3.64
C LYS A 608 -2.60 -22.57 -2.88
N ILE A 609 -3.58 -22.09 -3.63
CA ILE A 609 -4.76 -21.40 -3.10
C ILE A 609 -5.93 -22.38 -3.05
N ASN A 610 -6.45 -22.63 -1.84
CA ASN A 610 -7.59 -23.52 -1.62
C ASN A 610 -8.88 -22.71 -1.48
N MET A 611 -9.94 -23.14 -2.14
CA MET A 611 -11.23 -22.44 -2.18
C MET A 611 -12.36 -23.36 -1.76
N LYS A 612 -13.16 -22.94 -0.77
CA LYS A 612 -14.42 -23.60 -0.40
C LYS A 612 -15.57 -22.84 -1.06
N ILE A 613 -15.86 -23.19 -2.31
CA ILE A 613 -16.89 -22.49 -3.10
C ILE A 613 -18.29 -23.03 -2.77
N LYS A 614 -19.19 -22.12 -2.42
CA LYS A 614 -20.63 -22.34 -2.24
C LYS A 614 -21.40 -21.48 -3.23
N ILE A 615 -22.13 -22.14 -4.12
CA ILE A 615 -22.92 -21.53 -5.19
C ILE A 615 -24.40 -21.59 -4.81
N ARG A 616 -25.23 -20.71 -5.39
CA ARG A 616 -26.69 -20.83 -5.28
C ARG A 616 -27.21 -22.11 -5.96
N TYR A 617 -28.30 -22.66 -5.45
CA TYR A 617 -28.95 -23.84 -6.03
C TYR A 617 -29.73 -23.54 -7.31
N ASN A 618 -30.51 -22.46 -7.33
CA ASN A 618 -31.39 -22.05 -8.43
C ASN A 618 -31.26 -20.55 -8.73
N GLU A 619 -31.93 -20.10 -9.81
CA GLU A 619 -31.95 -18.70 -10.26
C GLU A 619 -32.48 -17.72 -9.19
N THR A 620 -33.45 -18.17 -8.38
CA THR A 620 -34.08 -17.36 -7.32
C THR A 620 -33.20 -17.19 -6.09
N GLY A 621 -32.25 -18.11 -5.84
CA GLY A 621 -31.27 -18.00 -4.77
C GLY A 621 -31.78 -18.48 -3.40
N GLU A 622 -32.54 -19.57 -3.34
CA GLU A 622 -33.15 -20.05 -2.07
C GLU A 622 -32.13 -20.54 -1.03
N TYR A 623 -31.13 -21.32 -1.45
CA TYR A 623 -30.09 -21.84 -0.57
C TYR A 623 -28.76 -22.05 -1.30
N LEU A 624 -27.70 -22.19 -0.51
CA LEU A 624 -26.34 -22.46 -0.97
C LEU A 624 -26.06 -23.97 -1.07
N LYS A 625 -25.48 -24.38 -2.19
CA LYS A 625 -24.96 -25.72 -2.45
C LYS A 625 -23.43 -25.65 -2.58
N LYS A 626 -22.73 -26.68 -2.09
CA LYS A 626 -21.28 -26.82 -2.31
C LYS A 626 -20.99 -26.99 -3.81
N TYR A 627 -19.93 -26.37 -4.31
CA TYR A 627 -19.43 -26.65 -5.65
C TYR A 627 -18.79 -28.05 -5.68
N GLU A 628 -19.30 -28.91 -6.58
CA GLU A 628 -19.00 -30.36 -6.57
C GLU A 628 -17.76 -30.75 -7.37
N VAL A 629 -17.20 -29.84 -8.16
CA VAL A 629 -16.03 -30.10 -9.00
C VAL A 629 -14.75 -30.09 -8.16
N TYR A 630 -13.87 -31.06 -8.40
CA TYR A 630 -12.54 -31.15 -7.80
C TYR A 630 -11.47 -31.09 -8.90
N PRO A 631 -10.28 -30.52 -8.63
CA PRO A 631 -9.81 -29.98 -7.36
C PRO A 631 -10.37 -28.57 -7.06
N ASN A 632 -10.57 -28.30 -5.77
CA ASN A 632 -11.02 -27.00 -5.26
C ASN A 632 -9.84 -26.04 -4.96
N PHE A 633 -8.75 -26.15 -5.72
CA PHE A 633 -7.57 -25.31 -5.56
C PHE A 633 -6.96 -24.96 -6.91
N TYR A 634 -6.21 -23.86 -6.95
CA TYR A 634 -5.39 -23.49 -8.10
C TYR A 634 -4.00 -23.06 -7.63
N ARG A 635 -3.03 -23.08 -8.56
CA ARG A 635 -1.68 -22.58 -8.31
C ARG A 635 -1.50 -21.20 -8.91
N ALA A 636 -0.88 -20.28 -8.18
CA ALA A 636 -0.72 -18.90 -8.61
C ALA A 636 0.64 -18.31 -8.24
N ALA A 637 0.99 -17.18 -8.86
CA ALA A 637 2.20 -16.45 -8.55
C ALA A 637 2.04 -15.63 -7.26
N ASN A 638 3.15 -15.46 -6.54
CA ASN A 638 3.28 -14.48 -5.46
C ASN A 638 4.14 -13.31 -5.97
N LEU A 639 4.30 -12.25 -5.17
CA LEU A 639 5.10 -11.08 -5.49
C LEU A 639 6.55 -11.45 -5.87
N ASP A 640 7.15 -12.42 -5.17
CA ASP A 640 8.53 -12.89 -5.37
C ASP A 640 8.73 -13.70 -6.67
N HIS A 641 7.63 -14.15 -7.28
CA HIS A 641 7.64 -14.87 -8.55
C HIS A 641 7.66 -13.94 -9.76
N GLY A 642 7.41 -12.64 -9.55
CA GLY A 642 7.49 -11.63 -10.60
C GLY A 642 8.92 -11.25 -10.96
N TYR A 643 9.02 -10.25 -11.83
CA TYR A 643 10.29 -9.72 -12.32
C TYR A 643 10.21 -8.20 -12.41
N TRP A 644 11.15 -7.50 -11.76
CA TRP A 644 11.37 -6.07 -11.93
C TRP A 644 12.39 -5.84 -13.04
N THR A 645 12.04 -5.00 -14.01
CA THR A 645 12.99 -4.58 -15.05
C THR A 645 14.05 -3.66 -14.46
N LYS A 646 15.22 -3.59 -15.11
CA LYS A 646 16.13 -2.45 -14.88
C LYS A 646 15.41 -1.14 -15.26
N PRO A 647 15.74 0.00 -14.63
CA PRO A 647 15.12 1.26 -15.01
C PRO A 647 15.56 1.68 -16.40
N TYR A 648 14.63 2.15 -17.22
CA TYR A 648 14.93 2.62 -18.57
C TYR A 648 14.05 3.81 -18.97
N PHE A 649 14.53 4.60 -19.92
CA PHE A 649 13.74 5.67 -20.52
C PHE A 649 13.00 5.16 -21.75
N ASP A 650 11.67 5.21 -21.74
CA ASP A 650 10.84 4.76 -22.86
C ASP A 650 10.73 5.83 -23.97
N CYS A 651 11.79 5.97 -24.78
CA CYS A 651 11.87 7.01 -25.82
C CYS A 651 10.88 6.79 -26.98
N ASP A 652 10.76 5.53 -27.44
CA ASP A 652 9.95 5.14 -28.60
C ASP A 652 8.54 4.68 -28.23
N GLY A 653 8.30 4.31 -26.98
CA GLY A 653 6.99 3.87 -26.52
C GLY A 653 6.06 5.02 -26.17
N LYS A 654 5.03 4.66 -25.40
CA LYS A 654 3.87 5.52 -25.14
C LYS A 654 4.05 6.35 -23.88
N VAL A 655 4.92 5.91 -22.97
CA VAL A 655 5.13 6.54 -21.66
C VAL A 655 6.53 7.14 -21.64
N LYS A 656 6.72 8.30 -22.28
CA LYS A 656 8.04 8.94 -22.48
C LYS A 656 8.66 9.50 -21.19
N LYS A 657 9.05 8.62 -20.28
CA LYS A 657 9.56 8.90 -18.94
C LYS A 657 10.62 7.86 -18.57
N TRP A 658 11.36 8.14 -17.50
CA TRP A 658 12.11 7.12 -16.78
C TRP A 658 11.11 6.20 -16.08
N VAL A 659 11.13 4.92 -16.43
CA VAL A 659 10.15 3.97 -15.94
C VAL A 659 10.81 2.70 -15.43
N VAL A 660 10.09 2.04 -14.54
CA VAL A 660 10.37 0.66 -14.16
C VAL A 660 9.10 -0.16 -14.31
N THR A 661 9.25 -1.39 -14.82
CA THR A 661 8.13 -2.30 -15.06
C THR A 661 8.26 -3.52 -14.16
N TYR A 662 7.16 -3.86 -13.48
CA TYR A 662 7.00 -5.13 -12.79
C TYR A 662 6.13 -6.07 -13.63
N ALA A 663 6.58 -7.31 -13.83
CA ALA A 663 5.86 -8.33 -14.58
C ALA A 663 5.55 -9.56 -13.71
N ALA A 664 4.27 -9.92 -13.60
CA ALA A 664 3.76 -11.07 -12.86
C ALA A 664 3.29 -12.19 -13.83
N PRO A 665 3.80 -13.43 -13.71
CA PRO A 665 3.41 -14.54 -14.59
C PRO A 665 2.04 -15.12 -14.20
N PHE A 666 1.30 -15.63 -15.19
CA PHE A 666 0.05 -16.37 -14.96
C PHE A 666 0.02 -17.71 -15.71
N PHE A 667 -0.76 -18.65 -15.16
CA PHE A 667 -0.70 -20.07 -15.52
C PHE A 667 -2.07 -20.66 -15.82
N GLY A 668 -2.11 -21.70 -16.64
CA GLY A 668 -3.35 -22.42 -16.93
C GLY A 668 -3.07 -23.83 -17.41
N TRP A 669 -4.11 -24.62 -17.56
CA TRP A 669 -3.97 -25.97 -18.10
C TRP A 669 -3.58 -25.95 -19.58
N ASP A 670 -2.77 -26.92 -19.99
CA ASP A 670 -2.55 -27.21 -21.41
C ASP A 670 -3.87 -27.68 -22.09
N PRO A 671 -3.94 -27.69 -23.44
CA PRO A 671 -5.18 -28.07 -24.13
C PRO A 671 -5.70 -29.47 -23.79
N LEU A 672 -4.81 -30.39 -23.38
CA LEU A 672 -5.13 -31.75 -22.95
C LEU A 672 -5.43 -31.85 -21.45
N ARG A 673 -5.29 -30.76 -20.69
CA ARG A 673 -5.45 -30.68 -19.23
C ARG A 673 -4.65 -31.71 -18.44
N ALA A 674 -3.45 -32.03 -18.92
CA ALA A 674 -2.52 -32.94 -18.26
C ALA A 674 -1.51 -32.20 -17.38
N ARG A 675 -1.10 -30.99 -17.76
CA ARG A 675 -0.06 -30.24 -17.04
C ARG A 675 -0.34 -28.73 -17.00
N LEU A 676 0.15 -28.10 -15.94
CA LEU A 676 0.16 -26.65 -15.85
C LEU A 676 1.18 -26.08 -16.85
N GLU A 677 0.83 -24.98 -17.51
CA GLU A 677 1.72 -24.28 -18.42
C GLU A 677 1.69 -22.76 -18.18
N PHE A 678 2.82 -22.12 -18.49
CA PHE A 678 2.91 -20.67 -18.58
C PHE A 678 2.03 -20.16 -19.72
N LYS A 679 1.10 -19.25 -19.41
CA LYS A 679 0.14 -18.69 -20.38
C LYS A 679 0.48 -17.26 -20.78
N GLY A 680 1.22 -16.53 -19.95
CA GLY A 680 1.57 -15.15 -20.19
C GLY A 680 1.98 -14.41 -18.91
N ALA A 681 2.05 -13.08 -19.00
CA ALA A 681 2.38 -12.23 -17.86
C ALA A 681 1.61 -10.90 -17.90
N VAL A 682 1.27 -10.38 -16.73
CA VAL A 682 0.71 -9.03 -16.54
C VAL A 682 1.84 -8.10 -16.14
N ALA A 683 2.00 -6.98 -16.82
CA ALA A 683 3.03 -5.99 -16.50
C ALA A 683 2.42 -4.64 -16.13
N VAL A 684 2.97 -3.98 -15.13
CA VAL A 684 2.63 -2.62 -14.70
C VAL A 684 3.88 -1.76 -14.69
N THR A 685 3.76 -0.53 -15.16
CA THR A 685 4.87 0.40 -15.32
C THR A 685 4.61 1.66 -14.49
N VAL A 686 5.62 2.03 -13.70
CA VAL A 686 5.60 3.18 -12.79
C VAL A 686 6.70 4.18 -13.15
N ASP A 687 6.53 5.44 -12.73
CA ASP A 687 7.51 6.50 -12.95
C ASP A 687 8.64 6.40 -11.92
N LEU A 688 9.87 6.20 -12.39
CA LEU A 688 11.05 6.07 -11.54
C LEU A 688 11.25 7.32 -10.68
N LEU A 689 10.91 8.51 -11.19
CA LEU A 689 11.17 9.77 -10.50
C LEU A 689 10.31 9.97 -9.24
N THR A 690 9.31 9.10 -9.03
CA THR A 690 8.49 9.09 -7.82
C THR A 690 9.08 8.21 -6.71
N LEU A 691 10.17 7.48 -6.98
CA LEU A 691 10.88 6.66 -6.00
C LEU A 691 11.77 7.53 -5.10
N ASP A 692 11.73 7.31 -3.79
CA ASP A 692 12.66 7.96 -2.86
C ASP A 692 14.04 7.30 -2.89
N ILE A 693 15.10 8.10 -2.98
CA ILE A 693 16.49 7.64 -2.96
C ILE A 693 16.98 7.46 -1.52
N ASN A 694 17.66 6.33 -1.24
CA ASN A 694 18.30 6.09 0.06
C ASN A 694 19.83 6.23 -0.03
N GLN A 695 20.35 7.34 0.51
CA GLN A 695 21.79 7.64 0.54
C GLN A 695 22.52 7.15 1.81
N CYS A 696 21.77 6.66 2.79
CA CYS A 696 22.32 6.23 4.07
C CYS A 696 23.13 4.92 3.94
N PRO A 697 24.05 4.65 4.87
CA PRO A 697 24.81 3.41 4.86
C PRO A 697 23.89 2.22 5.16
N GLY A 698 24.08 1.11 4.42
CA GLY A 698 23.35 -0.15 4.60
C GLY A 698 24.25 -1.39 4.54
N SER A 699 23.65 -2.58 4.48
CA SER A 699 24.35 -3.85 4.38
C SER A 699 25.23 -3.95 3.13
N TYR A 700 26.46 -4.47 3.26
CA TYR A 700 27.44 -4.56 2.16
C TYR A 700 26.93 -5.34 0.94
N TYR A 701 26.20 -6.43 1.18
CA TYR A 701 25.69 -7.33 0.13
C TYR A 701 24.45 -6.81 -0.60
N THR A 702 23.83 -5.72 -0.14
CA THR A 702 22.63 -5.16 -0.78
C THR A 702 23.05 -4.09 -1.79
N PRO A 703 22.77 -4.29 -3.09
CA PRO A 703 23.13 -3.34 -4.14
C PRO A 703 22.26 -2.08 -4.02
N ASN A 704 22.89 -0.93 -3.83
CA ASN A 704 22.27 0.39 -3.84
C ASN A 704 23.31 1.39 -4.34
N ALA A 705 23.07 1.99 -5.50
CA ALA A 705 24.00 2.92 -6.15
C ALA A 705 24.26 4.17 -5.28
N PHE A 706 23.29 4.57 -4.48
CA PHE A 706 23.33 5.81 -3.69
C PHE A 706 23.86 5.60 -2.27
N LYS A 707 24.06 4.34 -1.85
CA LYS A 707 24.46 4.02 -0.49
C LYS A 707 25.78 4.68 -0.09
N GLY A 708 25.78 5.37 1.04
CA GLY A 708 27.00 5.98 1.58
C GLY A 708 27.40 7.30 0.91
N THR A 709 26.60 7.81 -0.03
CA THR A 709 26.81 9.11 -0.70
C THR A 709 26.39 10.30 0.17
N HIS A 710 25.70 10.06 1.29
CA HIS A 710 25.28 11.09 2.22
C HIS A 710 26.45 11.97 2.71
N LYS A 711 26.16 13.24 2.96
CA LYS A 711 27.14 14.27 3.34
C LYS A 711 27.16 14.55 4.85
N CYS A 712 26.49 13.74 5.67
CA CYS A 712 26.59 13.85 7.14
C CYS A 712 28.03 13.72 7.66
N ASP A 713 28.31 14.36 8.79
CA ASP A 713 29.57 14.17 9.49
C ASP A 713 29.61 12.85 10.24
N ARG A 714 30.43 11.91 9.75
CA ARG A 714 30.52 10.54 10.26
C ARG A 714 31.12 10.42 11.67
N LYS A 715 31.72 11.49 12.21
CA LYS A 715 32.31 11.48 13.56
C LYS A 715 31.28 11.84 14.63
N SER A 716 30.37 12.75 14.32
CA SER A 716 29.41 13.31 15.27
C SER A 716 27.96 12.91 15.01
N SER A 717 27.64 12.43 13.81
CA SER A 717 26.27 12.11 13.37
C SER A 717 26.19 10.82 12.54
N TYR A 718 24.98 10.27 12.43
CA TYR A 718 24.63 9.16 11.54
C TYR A 718 23.44 9.53 10.65
N CYS A 719 23.32 8.84 9.53
CA CYS A 719 22.29 9.10 8.52
C CYS A 719 21.08 8.22 8.78
N VAL A 720 19.86 8.78 8.69
CA VAL A 720 18.62 8.00 8.60
C VAL A 720 17.74 8.53 7.45
N PRO A 721 17.20 7.66 6.59
CA PRO A 721 16.46 8.07 5.40
C PRO A 721 15.11 8.71 5.76
N ILE A 722 14.65 9.62 4.90
CA ILE A 722 13.34 10.26 4.98
C ILE A 722 12.58 9.91 3.70
N LEU A 723 11.35 9.42 3.86
CA LEU A 723 10.46 9.09 2.74
C LEU A 723 9.64 10.31 2.31
N GLY A 724 9.20 10.33 1.06
CA GLY A 724 8.38 11.40 0.48
C GLY A 724 9.15 12.61 -0.05
N ARG A 725 10.44 12.45 -0.37
CA ARG A 725 11.29 13.50 -0.97
C ARG A 725 11.49 13.31 -2.47
N GLY A 726 10.99 12.22 -3.04
CA GLY A 726 11.11 11.89 -4.45
C GLY A 726 12.53 11.48 -4.85
N PHE A 727 12.77 11.45 -6.16
CA PHE A 727 14.03 11.00 -6.73
C PHE A 727 15.11 12.11 -6.72
N GLU A 728 15.38 12.66 -5.55
CA GLU A 728 16.34 13.75 -5.31
C GLU A 728 17.36 13.38 -4.23
N SER A 729 18.52 14.07 -4.25
CA SER A 729 19.50 13.96 -3.18
C SER A 729 19.05 14.74 -1.93
N GLY A 730 19.56 14.35 -0.77
CA GLY A 730 19.24 14.95 0.52
C GLY A 730 18.02 14.34 1.21
N GLY A 731 17.49 13.22 0.72
CA GLY A 731 16.37 12.46 1.32
C GLY A 731 16.71 11.75 2.65
N TYR A 732 17.41 12.42 3.56
CA TYR A 732 17.85 11.87 4.84
C TYR A 732 17.96 12.95 5.92
N LYS A 733 18.01 12.53 7.19
CA LYS A 733 18.40 13.35 8.33
C LYS A 733 19.75 12.90 8.88
N CYS A 734 20.58 13.86 9.27
CA CYS A 734 21.79 13.61 10.06
C CYS A 734 21.48 13.75 11.55
N GLU A 735 21.27 12.63 12.23
CA GLU A 735 21.00 12.57 13.67
C GLU A 735 22.31 12.45 14.46
N CYS A 736 22.40 13.13 15.61
CA CYS A 736 23.60 13.11 16.44
C CYS A 736 23.85 11.75 17.08
N LEU A 737 25.11 11.33 17.15
CA LEU A 737 25.53 10.12 17.84
C LEU A 737 25.42 10.27 19.37
N GLN A 738 25.45 9.14 20.08
CA GLN A 738 25.51 9.10 21.53
C GLN A 738 26.67 9.96 22.06
N GLY A 739 26.39 10.83 23.03
CA GLY A 739 27.38 11.76 23.60
C GLY A 739 27.61 13.02 22.78
N PHE A 740 26.92 13.20 21.65
CA PHE A 740 26.87 14.43 20.87
C PHE A 740 25.51 15.11 20.99
N GLU A 741 25.46 16.42 20.77
CA GLU A 741 24.24 17.23 20.83
C GLU A 741 24.13 18.20 19.65
N TYR A 742 22.89 18.52 19.31
CA TYR A 742 22.56 19.51 18.29
C TYR A 742 22.81 20.92 18.85
N PRO A 743 23.70 21.74 18.24
CA PRO A 743 24.19 22.95 18.91
C PRO A 743 23.34 24.21 18.65
N PHE A 744 22.35 24.19 17.74
CA PHE A 744 21.67 25.39 17.26
C PHE A 744 20.27 25.62 17.86
N GLU A 745 19.85 26.88 17.91
CA GLU A 745 18.51 27.33 18.33
C GLU A 745 17.50 27.16 17.19
N ASP A 746 17.23 25.92 16.78
CA ASP A 746 16.27 25.59 15.73
C ASP A 746 15.11 24.74 16.27
N ALA A 747 14.00 24.67 15.54
CA ALA A 747 12.85 23.82 15.86
C ALA A 747 13.09 22.32 15.57
N ILE A 748 14.29 21.95 15.09
CA ILE A 748 14.69 20.60 14.70
C ILE A 748 15.87 20.13 15.56
N THR A 749 16.03 18.81 15.67
CA THR A 749 17.11 18.18 16.45
C THR A 749 18.15 17.45 15.58
N TYR A 750 18.12 17.69 14.28
CA TYR A 750 18.93 17.03 13.27
C TYR A 750 19.24 18.01 12.13
N PHE A 751 20.23 17.68 11.29
CA PHE A 751 20.48 18.45 10.06
C PHE A 751 19.71 17.81 8.90
N ASP A 752 18.89 18.60 8.19
CA ASP A 752 18.17 18.16 6.99
C ASP A 752 19.16 17.91 5.85
N GLY A 753 19.11 16.71 5.27
CA GLY A 753 20.00 16.27 4.20
C GLY A 753 19.96 17.19 2.99
N GLN A 754 18.81 17.75 2.59
CA GLN A 754 18.73 18.67 1.44
C GLN A 754 19.55 19.94 1.68
N LEU A 755 19.51 20.47 2.91
CA LEU A 755 20.35 21.61 3.29
C LEU A 755 21.82 21.23 3.33
N VAL A 756 22.15 20.04 3.84
CA VAL A 756 23.53 19.54 3.92
C VAL A 756 24.13 19.36 2.51
N GLU A 757 23.39 18.76 1.57
CA GLU A 757 23.81 18.60 0.17
C GLU A 757 23.95 19.95 -0.54
N SER A 758 23.01 20.87 -0.36
CA SER A 758 23.08 22.22 -0.95
C SER A 758 24.31 23.00 -0.48
N GLU A 759 24.59 22.98 0.83
CA GLU A 759 25.76 23.66 1.38
C GLU A 759 27.08 22.98 0.98
N PHE A 760 27.08 21.66 0.78
CA PHE A 760 28.22 20.97 0.19
C PHE A 760 28.46 21.40 -1.26
N ASN A 761 27.40 21.51 -2.07
CA ASN A 761 27.50 22.00 -3.45
C ASN A 761 28.03 23.44 -3.53
N ASN A 762 27.74 24.28 -2.53
CA ASN A 762 28.37 25.61 -2.43
C ASN A 762 29.90 25.54 -2.25
N ILE A 763 30.41 24.57 -1.49
CA ILE A 763 31.87 24.34 -1.38
C ILE A 763 32.47 23.96 -2.72
N VAL A 764 31.82 23.05 -3.45
CA VAL A 764 32.28 22.61 -4.78
C VAL A 764 32.34 23.82 -5.72
N ALA A 765 31.30 24.66 -5.71
CA ALA A 765 31.18 25.87 -6.54
C ALA A 765 32.03 27.08 -6.08
N ASP A 766 32.77 26.97 -4.97
CA ASP A 766 33.56 28.06 -4.37
C ASP A 766 32.73 29.28 -3.90
N THR A 767 31.47 29.06 -3.53
CA THR A 767 30.57 30.08 -2.98
C THR A 767 30.57 30.04 -1.44
N PRO A 768 30.06 31.10 -0.76
CA PRO A 768 29.92 31.07 0.71
C PRO A 768 29.07 29.88 1.17
N SER A 769 29.54 29.16 2.19
CA SER A 769 28.91 27.92 2.66
C SER A 769 29.01 27.77 4.18
N LYS A 770 27.98 27.18 4.78
CA LYS A 770 27.94 26.82 6.22
C LYS A 770 28.09 25.32 6.48
N TYR A 771 28.50 24.54 5.49
CA TYR A 771 28.60 23.08 5.60
C TYR A 771 29.46 22.60 6.78
N ASP A 772 30.54 23.29 7.14
CA ASP A 772 31.39 22.92 8.28
C ASP A 772 30.66 22.97 9.63
N MET A 773 29.61 23.81 9.72
CA MET A 773 28.77 23.96 10.92
C MET A 773 27.76 22.81 11.08
N TYR A 774 27.48 22.03 10.04
CA TYR A 774 26.55 20.89 10.08
C TYR A 774 27.20 19.65 10.71
N LYS A 775 27.63 19.81 11.96
CA LYS A 775 28.23 18.78 12.81
C LYS A 775 27.63 18.87 14.19
N CYS A 776 27.40 17.73 14.82
CA CYS A 776 27.03 17.73 16.22
C CYS A 776 28.26 18.02 17.06
N ARG A 777 28.07 18.71 18.18
CA ARG A 777 29.16 18.98 19.13
C ARG A 777 29.17 17.93 20.24
N LEU A 778 30.31 17.75 20.91
CA LEU A 778 30.37 16.91 22.10
C LEU A 778 29.45 17.49 23.18
N SER A 779 28.62 16.63 23.76
CA SER A 779 27.78 17.01 24.89
C SER A 779 28.68 17.39 26.06
N SER A 780 28.49 18.60 26.57
CA SER A 780 29.09 18.95 27.85
C SER A 780 28.30 18.21 28.93
N GLY A 781 29.00 17.40 29.72
CA GLY A 781 28.46 16.97 31.01
C GLY A 781 28.06 18.23 31.79
N HIS A 782 27.03 18.13 32.64
CA HIS A 782 26.69 19.20 33.58
C HIS A 782 28.00 19.73 34.14
N ALA A 783 28.25 21.03 33.99
CA ALA A 783 29.43 21.68 34.55
C ALA A 783 29.56 21.10 35.96
N THR A 784 30.60 20.30 36.18
CA THR A 784 30.89 19.83 37.52
C THR A 784 31.06 21.11 38.29
N SER A 785 30.04 21.52 39.05
CA SER A 785 30.23 22.41 40.15
C SER A 785 31.20 21.62 41.02
N ALA A 786 32.51 21.81 40.81
CA ALA A 786 33.50 21.45 41.77
C ALA A 786 32.99 22.12 43.03
N GLY A 787 32.34 21.32 43.89
CA GLY A 787 31.56 21.86 44.97
C GLY A 787 32.51 22.77 45.72
N LEU A 788 32.11 24.01 45.95
CA LEU A 788 32.92 24.95 46.74
C LEU A 788 33.38 24.27 48.05
N ALA A 789 32.60 23.31 48.55
CA ALA A 789 32.92 22.38 49.63
C ALA A 789 34.13 21.44 49.40
N LEU A 790 34.36 20.88 48.20
CA LEU A 790 35.53 20.04 47.89
C LEU A 790 36.81 20.88 47.76
N LEU A 791 36.69 22.06 47.16
CA LEU A 791 37.79 23.04 47.12
C LEU A 791 38.10 23.57 48.53
N LEU A 792 37.07 23.89 49.33
CA LEU A 792 37.23 24.30 50.73
C LEU A 792 37.76 23.15 51.61
N ALA A 793 37.35 21.91 51.39
CA ALA A 793 37.87 20.75 52.13
C ALA A 793 39.33 20.49 51.77
N ALA A 794 39.71 20.61 50.50
CA ALA A 794 41.11 20.54 50.08
C ALA A 794 41.95 21.69 50.69
N LEU A 795 41.39 22.90 50.75
CA LEU A 795 42.03 24.06 51.39
C LEU A 795 42.16 23.87 52.91
N LEU A 796 41.14 23.32 53.58
CA LEU A 796 41.15 23.00 55.01
C LEU A 796 42.17 21.92 55.35
N VAL A 797 42.26 20.87 54.53
CA VAL A 797 43.31 19.85 54.68
C VAL A 797 44.69 20.48 54.48
N HIS A 798 44.84 21.39 53.52
CA HIS A 798 46.12 22.08 53.30
C HIS A 798 46.51 23.02 54.44
N VAL A 799 45.55 23.69 55.07
CA VAL A 799 45.76 24.59 56.22
C VAL A 799 46.00 23.82 57.52
N LEU A 800 45.38 22.65 57.70
CA LEU A 800 45.62 21.76 58.86
C LEU A 800 46.94 20.97 58.76
N SER A 801 47.62 21.04 57.61
CA SER A 801 48.92 20.40 57.37
C SER A 801 50.13 21.30 57.66
N PHE A 802 49.91 22.54 58.13
CA PHE A 802 50.94 23.51 58.51
C PHE A 802 50.92 23.82 60.00
#